data_AF-A0A951K1C6-F1
#
_entry.id   AF-A0A951K1C6-F1
#
_cell.length_a   1.000
_cell.length_b   1.000
_cell.length_c   1.000
_cell.angle_alpha   90.00
_cell.angle_beta   90.00
_cell.angle_gamma   90.00
#
_symmetry.space_group_name_H-M   'P 1'
#
loop_
_entity.id
_entity.type
_entity.pdbx_description
1 polymer ?
#
loop_
_entity_poly.entity_id
_entity_poly.type
_entity_poly.pdbx_seq_one_letter_code
_entity_poly.pdbx_strand_id
1 'polypeptide(L)'
;MRTPAGHRRVGARMLSLLAGVVLALVVPVSAGAQVNDEGREPQNGFTRNPLITLFPPDTTTTTMRTTTTSTTSSTTTTTSPSSTSTSTTAKSGSPPPTTSRPSRPPRDTSPSPTSPVDLGPALPPAPAPAPAAGPTGTPPGPPIPALPSRPTDRPVGPSRSEDAAPRSQQEQGGDLCTIESAEPPARPAPSGRARIDNFSPFRVVKYPCPRDPEVRSVLLGVDRIELTQGGQLVRTIPFAAAGRSVPFEAVARAVDDPAWINEVEPGLFELAGAFVQDPGTAVTVAAPRVTTLRLLSREGVFFGGRGANARFEGVSVTSWDAQRGAPDEEPTDGRPFVLFQEGSRLDVVGSEMSFLGSDRGSAYGVTWRLGGSTGEVVDSTFAHNFFGVYTFEARDLAFRGNVFRDNILYGFDPHDATTGLLVEDNEAFGNGSHGFIVSRFVVDGVFRRNRAHDNAGNGIVMDFRSDRNMIEANLVENNAGDGIVLLGSGQNTVVDNVVRGNRVGVRVNNLDSNANKVHRNRIEGNKIGLQAYGGAGDLLVTDNVVLDSADTGMMIDAPRSVVRGGEVRGAIRGVDVRTASTLSDLRISEVDHGVVVASTGIAELVRLDVNARLESLRVETGGMVTVSDSRLFPAPPDLGSSEGVPWLPLAGVAAVLIGVMLELLRSRRERRGLPSPATARIWNRA
;
A
#
# COMPACT_ATOMS: atom_id res chain seq x y z
N MET A 1 -12.54 72.81 17.23
CA MET A 1 -13.27 73.96 16.63
C MET A 1 -12.98 73.99 15.12
N ARG A 2 -13.95 74.42 14.31
CA ARG A 2 -13.85 74.80 12.87
C ARG A 2 -13.34 73.75 11.86
N THR A 3 -14.30 73.17 11.12
CA THR A 3 -14.23 72.94 9.66
C THR A 3 -14.24 74.28 8.90
N PRO A 4 -13.82 74.34 7.61
CA PRO A 4 -14.69 74.04 6.44
C PRO A 4 -14.02 73.05 5.44
N ALA A 5 -14.71 72.21 4.66
CA ALA A 5 -15.65 72.46 3.54
C ALA A 5 -15.00 73.15 2.31
N GLY A 6 -15.14 72.67 1.06
CA GLY A 6 -15.88 71.48 0.57
C GLY A 6 -15.92 71.37 -0.97
N HIS A 7 -16.98 70.71 -1.48
CA HIS A 7 -17.39 70.55 -2.92
C HIS A 7 -16.57 69.54 -3.77
N ARG A 8 -17.20 68.47 -4.32
CA ARG A 8 -18.11 68.38 -5.51
C ARG A 8 -17.35 68.73 -6.82
N ARG A 9 -17.41 67.96 -7.93
CA ARG A 9 -18.39 66.97 -8.45
C ARG A 9 -17.78 66.17 -9.65
N VAL A 10 -18.24 64.93 -9.86
CA VAL A 10 -18.61 64.26 -11.16
C VAL A 10 -17.62 64.20 -12.36
N GLY A 11 -17.49 63.00 -12.95
CA GLY A 11 -16.97 62.75 -14.31
C GLY A 11 -15.88 61.67 -14.33
N ALA A 12 -16.12 60.37 -14.52
CA ALA A 12 -16.74 59.62 -15.63
C ALA A 12 -15.84 59.42 -16.88
N ARG A 13 -15.50 58.13 -17.12
CA ARG A 13 -15.11 57.43 -18.38
C ARG A 13 -13.63 57.08 -18.67
N MET A 14 -13.48 55.79 -19.03
CA MET A 14 -12.58 55.17 -20.02
C MET A 14 -11.07 55.13 -19.72
N LEU A 15 -10.48 53.92 -19.65
CA LEU A 15 -9.73 53.26 -20.75
C LEU A 15 -8.64 54.19 -21.34
N SER A 16 -7.34 53.90 -21.24
CA SER A 16 -6.74 52.68 -21.81
C SER A 16 -5.28 52.42 -21.36
N LEU A 17 -4.90 51.14 -21.36
CA LEU A 17 -3.61 50.55 -21.79
C LEU A 17 -2.23 51.05 -21.26
N LEU A 18 -1.56 50.10 -20.57
CA LEU A 18 -0.23 49.52 -20.84
C LEU A 18 1.10 50.31 -20.72
N ALA A 19 1.95 49.74 -19.84
CA ALA A 19 3.34 49.31 -20.06
C ALA A 19 4.53 50.18 -19.58
N GLY A 20 5.50 49.50 -18.94
CA GLY A 20 6.84 49.98 -18.54
C GLY A 20 6.90 50.40 -17.07
N VAL A 21 7.79 49.89 -16.20
CA VAL A 21 9.22 49.56 -16.38
C VAL A 21 9.68 48.56 -15.31
N VAL A 22 10.69 47.75 -15.62
CA VAL A 22 11.41 46.87 -14.68
C VAL A 22 12.39 47.67 -13.84
N LEU A 23 12.41 47.48 -12.51
CA LEU A 23 13.64 47.63 -11.74
C LEU A 23 13.68 46.68 -10.54
N ALA A 24 14.79 45.96 -10.38
CA ALA A 24 15.05 45.12 -9.22
C ALA A 24 15.67 45.96 -8.09
N LEU A 25 15.47 45.53 -6.84
CA LEU A 25 16.32 45.95 -5.72
C LEU A 25 16.45 44.81 -4.71
N VAL A 26 17.69 44.36 -4.53
CA VAL A 26 18.13 43.41 -3.50
C VAL A 26 18.40 44.18 -2.21
N VAL A 27 18.01 43.61 -1.06
CA VAL A 27 18.47 44.05 0.26
C VAL A 27 19.02 42.82 1.00
N PRO A 28 20.22 42.88 1.60
CA PRO A 28 20.88 41.72 2.21
C PRO A 28 20.44 41.51 3.67
N VAL A 29 20.61 40.27 4.16
CA VAL A 29 20.61 39.95 5.60
C VAL A 29 22.05 39.63 6.02
N SER A 30 22.53 40.31 7.06
CA SER A 30 23.86 40.13 7.66
C SER A 30 23.82 39.18 8.87
N ALA A 31 25.00 38.67 9.25
CA ALA A 31 25.17 37.58 10.23
C ALA A 31 25.47 38.04 11.68
N GLY A 32 25.42 37.10 12.62
CA GLY A 32 25.88 37.21 14.03
C GLY A 32 24.79 36.77 15.02
N ALA A 33 24.80 35.57 15.63
CA ALA A 33 25.76 34.95 16.57
C ALA A 33 25.52 35.31 18.05
N GLN A 34 25.17 34.33 18.90
CA GLN A 34 26.04 33.81 19.97
C GLN A 34 25.36 32.74 20.86
N VAL A 35 26.19 31.92 21.48
CA VAL A 35 25.90 30.88 22.49
C VAL A 35 25.93 31.51 23.89
N ASN A 36 25.21 30.93 24.86
CA ASN A 36 25.62 30.90 26.27
C ASN A 36 25.05 29.64 26.96
N ASP A 37 25.73 29.18 28.01
CA ASP A 37 25.56 27.89 28.72
C ASP A 37 25.52 28.12 30.26
N GLU A 38 25.43 27.04 31.03
CA GLU A 38 25.48 26.86 32.50
C GLU A 38 24.14 26.79 33.29
N GLY A 39 23.98 25.77 34.18
CA GLY A 39 22.86 25.78 35.15
C GLY A 39 22.46 24.59 36.08
N ARG A 40 23.14 23.43 36.11
CA ARG A 40 23.07 22.32 37.15
C ARG A 40 21.77 21.98 37.95
N GLU A 41 21.24 20.76 37.72
CA GLU A 41 20.87 19.63 38.65
C GLU A 41 20.10 19.80 40.01
N PRO A 42 19.53 18.72 40.62
CA PRO A 42 19.04 17.41 40.10
C PRO A 42 17.64 16.95 40.67
N GLN A 43 17.05 15.84 40.16
CA GLN A 43 16.51 14.66 40.90
C GLN A 43 15.51 13.78 40.10
N ASN A 44 15.83 12.47 40.04
CA ASN A 44 14.99 11.25 39.98
C ASN A 44 13.58 11.21 39.32
N GLY A 45 13.40 10.26 38.36
CA GLY A 45 12.13 9.54 38.19
C GLY A 45 11.73 9.15 36.74
N PHE A 46 11.92 7.87 36.37
CA PHE A 46 11.27 7.18 35.23
C PHE A 46 11.08 7.95 33.91
N THR A 47 12.09 7.93 33.03
CA THR A 47 11.92 8.33 31.63
C THR A 47 11.19 7.28 30.81
N ARG A 48 9.98 7.62 30.34
CA ARG A 48 9.35 6.96 29.18
C ARG A 48 10.22 7.17 27.94
N ASN A 49 10.33 6.16 27.07
CA ASN A 49 10.91 6.35 25.73
C ASN A 49 10.08 7.41 24.97
N PRO A 50 10.70 8.46 24.40
CA PRO A 50 9.98 9.45 23.61
C PRO A 50 9.58 8.87 22.25
N LEU A 51 8.38 9.22 21.79
CA LEU A 51 7.87 8.82 20.48
C LEU A 51 8.82 9.27 19.35
N ILE A 52 9.20 8.32 18.50
CA ILE A 52 9.80 8.61 17.19
C ILE A 52 8.67 8.94 16.21
N THR A 53 8.18 10.18 16.26
CA THR A 53 7.36 10.75 15.18
C THR A 53 8.27 11.13 14.02
N LEU A 54 8.53 10.18 13.12
CA LEU A 54 9.12 10.45 11.82
C LEU A 54 8.05 11.03 10.89
N PHE A 55 8.06 12.35 10.69
CA PHE A 55 7.72 13.12 9.47
C PHE A 55 7.29 14.55 9.83
N PRO A 56 8.15 15.58 9.64
CA PRO A 56 7.70 16.94 9.39
C PRO A 56 7.25 17.11 7.92
N PRO A 57 6.44 18.14 7.58
CA PRO A 57 6.02 18.38 6.21
C PRO A 57 7.09 19.12 5.40
N ASP A 58 7.75 18.43 4.46
CA ASP A 58 8.73 19.08 3.56
C ASP A 58 8.06 19.86 2.43
N THR A 59 8.37 21.15 2.38
CA THR A 59 8.13 22.02 1.23
C THR A 59 9.24 21.85 0.20
N THR A 60 8.95 21.32 -0.99
CA THR A 60 9.94 21.28 -2.09
C THR A 60 9.47 21.97 -3.36
N THR A 61 10.35 22.80 -3.90
CA THR A 61 10.14 23.70 -5.03
C THR A 61 10.11 22.97 -6.38
N THR A 62 9.10 23.27 -7.20
CA THR A 62 8.92 22.67 -8.54
C THR A 62 10.08 22.97 -9.51
N THR A 63 10.66 21.93 -10.12
CA THR A 63 11.37 22.06 -11.41
C THR A 63 10.57 21.30 -12.48
N MET A 64 9.98 22.02 -13.43
CA MET A 64 9.17 21.40 -14.49
C MET A 64 10.06 20.68 -15.51
N ARG A 65 9.70 19.44 -15.85
CA ARG A 65 10.20 18.75 -17.05
C ARG A 65 9.01 18.26 -17.87
N THR A 66 8.68 19.00 -18.93
CA THR A 66 7.54 18.68 -19.81
C THR A 66 7.84 17.45 -20.66
N THR A 67 6.96 16.45 -20.59
CA THR A 67 6.89 15.34 -21.57
C THR A 67 5.47 15.26 -22.14
N THR A 68 5.35 15.48 -23.44
CA THR A 68 4.10 15.38 -24.19
C THR A 68 3.81 13.93 -24.56
N THR A 69 2.62 13.44 -24.20
CA THR A 69 2.02 12.21 -24.75
C THR A 69 0.75 12.55 -25.53
N SER A 70 0.54 11.85 -26.64
CA SER A 70 -0.52 12.11 -27.62
C SER A 70 -1.67 11.12 -27.46
N THR A 71 -2.88 11.62 -27.20
CA THR A 71 -4.09 10.80 -27.14
C THR A 71 -4.77 10.74 -28.51
N THR A 72 -4.98 9.53 -29.03
CA THR A 72 -5.80 9.28 -30.22
C THR A 72 -7.25 9.11 -29.80
N SER A 73 -8.17 9.85 -30.41
CA SER A 73 -9.62 9.71 -30.21
C SER A 73 -10.26 8.95 -31.37
N SER A 74 -10.97 7.87 -31.07
CA SER A 74 -11.87 7.19 -32.01
C SER A 74 -13.32 7.52 -31.67
N THR A 75 -13.99 8.19 -32.59
CA THR A 75 -15.43 8.48 -32.51
C THR A 75 -16.23 7.24 -32.90
N THR A 76 -17.32 6.92 -32.20
CA THR A 76 -18.30 5.97 -32.73
C THR A 76 -19.71 6.40 -32.33
N THR A 77 -20.49 6.78 -33.34
CA THR A 77 -21.93 7.02 -33.26
C THR A 77 -22.68 5.70 -33.13
N THR A 78 -23.75 5.67 -32.34
CA THR A 78 -24.78 4.64 -32.49
C THR A 78 -26.15 5.16 -32.07
N THR A 79 -27.13 4.84 -32.89
CA THR A 79 -28.52 5.32 -32.82
C THR A 79 -29.39 4.41 -31.96
N SER A 80 -30.25 4.99 -31.13
CA SER A 80 -31.37 4.28 -30.50
C SER A 80 -32.47 3.91 -31.50
N PRO A 81 -33.25 2.86 -31.21
CA PRO A 81 -34.68 2.92 -31.45
C PRO A 81 -35.49 2.68 -30.17
N SER A 82 -36.67 3.30 -30.13
CA SER A 82 -37.67 3.17 -29.09
C SER A 82 -38.45 1.85 -29.19
N SER A 83 -39.01 1.39 -28.06
CA SER A 83 -40.26 0.62 -28.10
C SER A 83 -41.13 0.96 -26.87
N THR A 84 -42.43 1.00 -27.11
CA THR A 84 -43.45 1.47 -26.17
C THR A 84 -44.24 0.28 -25.64
N SER A 85 -44.59 0.26 -24.35
CA SER A 85 -45.78 -0.45 -23.89
C SER A 85 -46.41 0.28 -22.70
N THR A 86 -47.72 0.15 -22.53
CA THR A 86 -48.55 1.05 -21.71
C THR A 86 -49.64 0.28 -20.97
N SER A 87 -50.08 0.83 -19.82
CA SER A 87 -51.22 0.39 -19.00
C SER A 87 -51.01 -0.93 -18.22
N THR A 88 -51.54 -1.12 -17.01
CA THR A 88 -52.81 -0.61 -16.47
C THR A 88 -52.75 -0.12 -15.01
N THR A 89 -53.77 0.67 -14.62
CA THR A 89 -53.98 1.26 -13.30
C THR A 89 -55.01 0.48 -12.46
N ALA A 90 -54.80 0.42 -11.14
CA ALA A 90 -55.86 0.19 -10.15
C ALA A 90 -55.52 0.91 -8.82
N LYS A 91 -56.53 1.27 -8.02
CA LYS A 91 -56.44 2.18 -6.86
C LYS A 91 -56.90 1.54 -5.54
N SER A 92 -56.46 2.17 -4.44
CA SER A 92 -57.14 2.36 -3.12
C SER A 92 -57.34 1.18 -2.16
N GLY A 93 -57.07 1.41 -0.86
CA GLY A 93 -57.53 0.55 0.24
C GLY A 93 -56.82 0.73 1.60
N SER A 94 -57.22 1.72 2.40
CA SER A 94 -56.94 1.86 3.85
C SER A 94 -58.10 2.70 4.46
N PRO A 95 -58.36 2.78 5.80
CA PRO A 95 -57.56 2.36 6.96
C PRO A 95 -58.40 1.58 8.05
N PRO A 96 -58.44 1.92 9.37
CA PRO A 96 -57.77 1.22 10.49
C PRO A 96 -58.74 0.69 11.59
N PRO A 97 -58.30 0.30 12.83
CA PRO A 97 -58.18 1.30 13.92
C PRO A 97 -57.15 1.06 15.07
N THR A 98 -56.38 2.12 15.38
CA THR A 98 -56.02 2.71 16.70
C THR A 98 -55.80 1.87 18.00
N THR A 99 -54.64 2.09 18.66
CA THR A 99 -54.33 2.33 20.12
C THR A 99 -52.93 1.78 20.51
N SER A 100 -52.16 2.25 21.52
CA SER A 100 -52.20 3.46 22.40
C SER A 100 -50.78 3.85 22.94
N ARG A 101 -50.67 4.43 24.16
CA ARG A 101 -49.48 5.02 24.86
C ARG A 101 -49.61 4.75 26.39
N PRO A 102 -48.73 5.20 27.34
CA PRO A 102 -47.25 5.41 27.36
C PRO A 102 -46.53 4.99 28.71
N SER A 103 -45.18 5.17 28.77
CA SER A 103 -44.30 5.42 29.97
C SER A 103 -44.18 4.35 31.09
N ARG A 104 -43.12 4.24 31.94
CA ARG A 104 -41.94 5.08 32.34
C ARG A 104 -40.83 4.19 33.00
N PRO A 105 -39.52 4.55 32.99
CA PRO A 105 -38.43 3.90 33.77
C PRO A 105 -38.02 4.74 35.02
N PRO A 106 -36.88 4.54 35.74
CA PRO A 106 -35.97 3.37 35.93
C PRO A 106 -35.76 2.99 37.43
N ARG A 107 -34.86 2.03 37.74
CA ARG A 107 -34.09 2.05 39.01
C ARG A 107 -32.78 1.23 38.96
N ASP A 108 -31.75 1.74 39.61
CA ASP A 108 -30.42 1.13 39.75
C ASP A 108 -30.39 -0.09 40.68
N THR A 109 -29.41 -0.98 40.51
CA THR A 109 -28.28 -1.13 41.47
C THR A 109 -27.33 -2.27 41.04
N SER A 110 -26.04 -1.98 40.95
CA SER A 110 -24.98 -3.01 41.05
C SER A 110 -24.84 -3.46 42.51
N PRO A 111 -24.39 -4.70 42.77
CA PRO A 111 -22.99 -4.83 43.21
C PRO A 111 -22.25 -6.09 42.72
N SER A 112 -20.92 -5.98 42.69
CA SER A 112 -19.95 -7.09 42.57
C SER A 112 -19.31 -7.37 43.95
N PRO A 113 -18.44 -8.38 44.12
CA PRO A 113 -18.50 -9.77 43.63
C PRO A 113 -18.24 -10.82 44.75
N THR A 114 -18.70 -12.07 44.57
CA THR A 114 -18.17 -13.23 45.33
C THR A 114 -18.11 -14.50 44.45
N SER A 115 -17.02 -15.24 44.60
CA SER A 115 -16.59 -16.43 43.84
C SER A 115 -17.43 -17.71 44.10
N PRO A 116 -17.04 -18.88 43.56
CA PRO A 116 -17.02 -19.25 42.13
C PRO A 116 -18.04 -20.37 41.86
N VAL A 117 -18.62 -20.41 40.66
CA VAL A 117 -19.57 -21.49 40.29
C VAL A 117 -18.86 -22.57 39.47
N ASP A 118 -19.03 -23.81 39.92
CA ASP A 118 -18.59 -25.05 39.31
C ASP A 118 -19.21 -25.24 37.91
N LEU A 119 -18.37 -25.36 36.88
CA LEU A 119 -18.78 -25.61 35.50
C LEU A 119 -18.53 -27.08 35.16
N GLY A 120 -19.62 -27.84 35.06
CA GLY A 120 -19.61 -29.21 34.55
C GLY A 120 -19.09 -29.30 33.11
N PRO A 121 -18.72 -30.52 32.66
CA PRO A 121 -17.98 -30.72 31.42
C PRO A 121 -18.75 -30.24 30.18
N ALA A 122 -18.01 -29.61 29.26
CA ALA A 122 -18.55 -29.09 28.01
C ALA A 122 -19.16 -30.20 27.13
N LEU A 123 -20.29 -29.89 26.50
CA LEU A 123 -20.87 -30.71 25.44
C LEU A 123 -19.92 -30.76 24.23
N PRO A 124 -19.79 -31.92 23.55
CA PRO A 124 -18.95 -32.03 22.36
C PRO A 124 -19.53 -31.22 21.18
N PRO A 125 -18.68 -30.71 20.27
CA PRO A 125 -19.14 -29.96 19.10
C PRO A 125 -19.99 -30.84 18.16
N ALA A 126 -20.98 -30.22 17.51
CA ALA A 126 -21.81 -30.88 16.52
C ALA A 126 -20.99 -31.32 15.28
N PRO A 127 -21.31 -32.47 14.66
CA PRO A 127 -20.57 -32.97 13.51
C PRO A 127 -20.77 -32.07 12.28
N ALA A 128 -19.70 -31.90 11.50
CA ALA A 128 -19.72 -31.14 10.25
C ALA A 128 -20.67 -31.75 9.21
N PRO A 129 -21.33 -30.93 8.36
CA PRO A 129 -22.21 -31.43 7.30
C PRO A 129 -21.39 -32.16 6.22
N ALA A 130 -21.90 -33.30 5.76
CA ALA A 130 -21.28 -34.10 4.70
C ALA A 130 -21.28 -33.38 3.33
N PRO A 131 -20.28 -33.64 2.46
CA PRO A 131 -20.21 -33.01 1.15
C PRO A 131 -21.36 -33.45 0.24
N ALA A 132 -21.99 -32.49 -0.43
CA ALA A 132 -23.07 -32.76 -1.37
C ALA A 132 -22.56 -33.50 -2.62
N ALA A 133 -23.31 -34.51 -3.06
CA ALA A 133 -22.99 -35.29 -4.26
C ALA A 133 -23.08 -34.43 -5.53
N GLY A 134 -22.07 -34.53 -6.40
CA GLY A 134 -22.07 -33.86 -7.71
C GLY A 134 -23.03 -34.53 -8.71
N PRO A 135 -23.63 -33.77 -9.65
CA PRO A 135 -24.47 -34.34 -10.69
C PRO A 135 -23.64 -35.02 -11.79
N THR A 136 -23.99 -36.28 -12.08
CA THR A 136 -23.40 -37.07 -13.17
C THR A 136 -23.97 -36.73 -14.54
N GLY A 137 -23.10 -36.49 -15.52
CA GLY A 137 -23.27 -36.97 -16.89
C GLY A 137 -24.16 -36.17 -17.87
N THR A 138 -23.52 -35.46 -18.78
CA THR A 138 -24.05 -35.17 -20.13
C THR A 138 -22.95 -35.52 -21.16
N PRO A 139 -23.29 -36.02 -22.37
CA PRO A 139 -22.33 -36.71 -23.25
C PRO A 139 -21.40 -35.76 -24.01
N PRO A 140 -20.26 -36.25 -24.55
CA PRO A 140 -19.28 -35.41 -25.23
C PRO A 140 -19.81 -34.88 -26.57
N GLY A 141 -19.60 -33.58 -26.81
CA GLY A 141 -19.83 -32.95 -28.12
C GLY A 141 -18.77 -33.35 -29.16
N PRO A 142 -19.07 -33.19 -30.47
CA PRO A 142 -18.15 -33.57 -31.55
C PRO A 142 -16.91 -32.66 -31.61
N PRO A 143 -15.78 -33.14 -32.16
CA PRO A 143 -14.54 -32.37 -32.22
C PRO A 143 -14.64 -31.19 -33.21
N ILE A 144 -14.16 -30.03 -32.78
CA ILE A 144 -14.05 -28.83 -33.63
C ILE A 144 -12.79 -28.97 -34.52
N PRO A 145 -12.85 -28.68 -35.84
CA PRO A 145 -11.72 -28.91 -36.75
C PRO A 145 -10.57 -27.91 -36.56
N ALA A 146 -9.35 -28.36 -36.84
CA ALA A 146 -8.19 -27.48 -36.97
C ALA A 146 -8.31 -26.58 -38.22
N LEU A 147 -7.99 -25.29 -38.08
CA LEU A 147 -7.87 -24.35 -39.21
C LEU A 147 -6.44 -24.34 -39.78
N PRO A 148 -6.27 -24.09 -41.10
CA PRO A 148 -5.07 -24.49 -41.84
C PRO A 148 -3.94 -23.47 -41.87
N SER A 149 -2.72 -23.97 -42.08
CA SER A 149 -1.47 -23.21 -42.25
C SER A 149 -1.10 -22.95 -43.72
N ARG A 150 -0.24 -21.92 -43.96
CA ARG A 150 0.52 -21.52 -45.18
C ARG A 150 -0.08 -20.39 -46.05
N PRO A 151 0.73 -19.66 -46.88
CA PRO A 151 2.16 -19.83 -47.20
C PRO A 151 3.07 -18.57 -47.01
N THR A 152 4.38 -18.77 -47.22
CA THR A 152 5.47 -17.77 -47.26
C THR A 152 5.97 -17.49 -48.69
N ASP A 153 6.33 -16.24 -49.01
CA ASP A 153 7.56 -15.78 -49.73
C ASP A 153 7.39 -14.31 -50.24
N ARG A 154 8.18 -13.34 -49.75
CA ARG A 154 9.47 -12.79 -50.31
C ARG A 154 9.31 -11.81 -51.50
N PRO A 155 10.29 -10.92 -51.81
CA PRO A 155 11.30 -10.26 -50.95
C PRO A 155 11.54 -8.75 -51.27
N VAL A 156 12.01 -7.93 -50.31
CA VAL A 156 12.75 -6.68 -50.59
C VAL A 156 13.80 -6.42 -49.50
N GLY A 157 15.00 -6.01 -49.91
CA GLY A 157 16.00 -5.29 -49.08
C GLY A 157 16.81 -4.37 -50.00
N PRO A 158 18.00 -3.88 -49.62
CA PRO A 158 18.52 -3.65 -48.26
C PRO A 158 18.89 -2.15 -48.05
N SER A 159 18.99 -1.67 -46.80
CA SER A 159 19.61 -0.36 -46.53
C SER A 159 20.33 -0.25 -45.19
N ARG A 160 21.65 -0.43 -45.26
CA ARG A 160 22.71 0.21 -44.47
C ARG A 160 22.65 0.16 -42.93
N SER A 161 23.35 -0.84 -42.41
CA SER A 161 24.16 -0.74 -41.20
C SER A 161 25.49 0.00 -41.47
N GLU A 162 25.75 1.06 -40.70
CA GLU A 162 27.03 1.73 -40.39
C GLU A 162 26.77 2.44 -39.04
N ASP A 163 27.62 2.45 -38.02
CA ASP A 163 28.85 1.69 -37.80
C ASP A 163 29.10 1.61 -36.28
N ALA A 164 29.32 0.41 -35.75
CA ALA A 164 29.70 0.20 -34.34
C ALA A 164 30.53 -1.09 -34.26
N ALA A 165 31.82 -0.95 -34.58
CA ALA A 165 32.77 -2.05 -34.60
C ALA A 165 32.74 -2.86 -33.29
N PRO A 166 32.93 -4.19 -33.35
CA PRO A 166 32.97 -5.02 -32.16
C PRO A 166 34.19 -4.62 -31.32
N ARG A 167 33.97 -3.89 -30.23
CA ARG A 167 34.90 -3.96 -29.12
C ARG A 167 34.85 -5.40 -28.63
N SER A 168 35.92 -6.13 -28.89
CA SER A 168 36.22 -7.37 -28.19
C SER A 168 36.12 -7.09 -26.70
N GLN A 169 35.02 -7.50 -26.08
CA GLN A 169 35.08 -7.86 -24.68
C GLN A 169 36.00 -9.07 -24.62
N GLN A 170 37.29 -8.80 -24.42
CA GLN A 170 38.06 -9.68 -23.56
C GLN A 170 37.22 -9.82 -22.30
N GLU A 171 36.80 -11.04 -22.01
CA GLU A 171 36.38 -11.44 -20.68
C GLU A 171 37.59 -11.19 -19.77
N GLN A 172 37.72 -9.96 -19.26
CA GLN A 172 38.52 -9.70 -18.09
C GLN A 172 37.80 -10.45 -16.99
N GLY A 173 38.38 -11.57 -16.56
CA GLY A 173 37.79 -12.46 -15.58
C GLY A 173 37.41 -11.69 -14.34
N GLY A 174 36.11 -11.39 -14.20
CA GLY A 174 35.57 -10.80 -13.00
C GLY A 174 35.73 -11.83 -11.88
N ASP A 175 36.33 -11.39 -10.77
CA ASP A 175 36.55 -12.25 -9.62
C ASP A 175 35.20 -12.88 -9.19
N LEU A 176 35.14 -14.21 -9.18
CA LEU A 176 33.94 -15.03 -8.87
C LEU A 176 33.26 -14.59 -7.57
N CYS A 177 34.04 -14.00 -6.66
CA CYS A 177 33.62 -13.55 -5.35
C CYS A 177 32.95 -12.16 -5.36
N THR A 178 33.05 -11.40 -6.45
CA THR A 178 32.64 -9.98 -6.55
C THR A 178 31.41 -9.73 -7.43
N ILE A 179 31.02 -10.68 -8.29
CA ILE A 179 29.91 -10.48 -9.23
C ILE A 179 28.56 -10.75 -8.54
N GLU A 180 28.04 -9.69 -7.90
CA GLU A 180 26.61 -9.46 -7.69
C GLU A 180 26.39 -7.98 -7.32
N SER A 181 25.81 -7.21 -8.24
CA SER A 181 25.47 -5.80 -7.99
C SER A 181 24.31 -5.73 -7.01
N ALA A 182 24.56 -5.40 -5.75
CA ALA A 182 23.47 -5.25 -4.79
C ALA A 182 22.74 -3.91 -4.94
N GLU A 183 21.58 -3.87 -4.31
CA GLU A 183 20.54 -2.87 -4.50
C GLU A 183 20.69 -1.74 -3.47
N PRO A 184 20.40 -0.46 -3.83
CA PRO A 184 20.38 0.62 -2.84
C PRO A 184 19.30 0.37 -1.78
N PRO A 185 19.52 0.79 -0.52
CA PRO A 185 18.62 0.48 0.59
C PRO A 185 17.25 1.13 0.40
N ALA A 186 16.20 0.48 0.90
CA ALA A 186 14.81 0.93 0.76
C ALA A 186 14.57 2.37 1.30
N ARG A 187 15.39 2.81 2.26
CA ARG A 187 15.67 4.23 2.60
C ARG A 187 17.11 4.36 3.10
N PRO A 188 17.74 5.55 3.00
CA PRO A 188 18.95 5.82 3.78
C PRO A 188 18.62 5.76 5.27
N ALA A 189 19.46 5.08 6.05
CA ALA A 189 19.36 5.12 7.50
C ALA A 189 19.46 6.58 8.00
N PRO A 190 18.75 6.96 9.07
CA PRO A 190 18.90 8.29 9.68
C PRO A 190 20.38 8.52 10.03
N SER A 191 20.85 9.74 9.76
CA SER A 191 22.28 10.09 9.75
C SER A 191 22.99 9.69 11.05
N GLY A 192 23.83 8.66 10.99
CA GLY A 192 24.58 8.16 12.15
C GLY A 192 24.91 6.66 12.12
N ARG A 193 24.17 5.84 11.37
CA ARG A 193 24.53 4.43 11.14
C ARG A 193 25.53 4.28 9.98
N ALA A 194 26.39 3.26 10.07
CA ALA A 194 27.35 2.90 9.04
C ALA A 194 26.65 2.62 7.70
N ARG A 195 27.40 2.67 6.60
CA ARG A 195 26.89 2.24 5.29
C ARG A 195 26.40 0.80 5.42
N ILE A 196 25.15 0.54 5.04
CA ILE A 196 24.67 -0.83 4.89
C ILE A 196 25.46 -1.44 3.73
N ASP A 197 26.38 -2.36 4.04
CA ASP A 197 27.15 -3.08 3.04
C ASP A 197 26.23 -3.93 2.16
N ASN A 198 26.68 -4.21 0.93
CA ASN A 198 25.97 -5.01 -0.08
C ASN A 198 25.69 -6.45 0.41
N PHE A 199 24.62 -6.63 1.18
CA PHE A 199 24.21 -7.93 1.69
C PHE A 199 23.52 -8.75 0.60
N SER A 200 24.29 -9.67 -0.01
CA SER A 200 23.75 -10.74 -0.87
C SER A 200 23.91 -12.09 -0.15
N PRO A 201 22.81 -12.68 0.35
CA PRO A 201 22.81 -13.97 1.06
C PRO A 201 23.52 -15.08 0.28
N PHE A 202 23.20 -15.22 -1.02
CA PHE A 202 23.70 -16.31 -1.86
C PHE A 202 25.19 -16.18 -2.22
N ARG A 203 25.89 -15.11 -1.81
CA ARG A 203 27.36 -15.11 -1.82
C ARG A 203 27.94 -16.16 -0.87
N VAL A 204 27.24 -16.54 0.21
CA VAL A 204 27.74 -17.51 1.21
C VAL A 204 28.11 -18.87 0.59
N VAL A 205 27.37 -19.30 -0.44
CA VAL A 205 27.59 -20.58 -1.15
C VAL A 205 28.55 -20.48 -2.34
N LYS A 206 29.02 -19.28 -2.72
CA LYS A 206 30.01 -19.14 -3.81
C LYS A 206 31.39 -19.57 -3.28
N TYR A 207 32.04 -20.52 -3.95
CA TYR A 207 33.41 -20.99 -3.64
C TYR A 207 34.21 -21.28 -4.93
N PRO A 208 35.56 -21.26 -4.89
CA PRO A 208 36.41 -20.85 -3.77
C PRO A 208 36.41 -19.32 -3.59
N CYS A 209 35.94 -18.84 -2.43
CA CYS A 209 35.86 -17.42 -2.10
C CYS A 209 36.10 -17.22 -0.60
N PRO A 210 37.26 -16.70 -0.17
CA PRO A 210 37.60 -16.60 1.25
C PRO A 210 36.52 -15.92 2.11
N ARG A 211 36.19 -16.54 3.26
CA ARG A 211 35.28 -16.03 4.29
C ARG A 211 35.88 -16.25 5.68
N ASP A 212 35.18 -15.76 6.70
CA ASP A 212 35.45 -16.18 8.08
C ASP A 212 35.38 -17.72 8.20
N PRO A 213 36.34 -18.39 8.88
CA PRO A 213 36.38 -19.84 9.02
C PRO A 213 35.15 -20.48 9.69
N GLU A 214 34.36 -19.74 10.45
CA GLU A 214 33.13 -20.24 11.06
C GLU A 214 31.92 -20.23 10.12
N VAL A 215 31.97 -19.46 9.02
CA VAL A 215 30.90 -19.40 8.02
C VAL A 215 30.83 -20.73 7.27
N ARG A 216 29.64 -21.34 7.32
CA ARG A 216 29.31 -22.67 6.79
C ARG A 216 28.11 -22.58 5.84
N SER A 217 28.10 -23.36 4.77
CA SER A 217 26.89 -23.63 3.98
C SER A 217 26.76 -25.08 3.50
N VAL A 218 25.50 -25.55 3.49
CA VAL A 218 25.01 -26.80 2.91
C VAL A 218 24.29 -26.43 1.61
N LEU A 219 24.90 -26.73 0.47
CA LEU A 219 24.32 -26.52 -0.86
C LEU A 219 23.71 -27.83 -1.37
N LEU A 220 22.39 -27.86 -1.57
CA LEU A 220 21.66 -28.99 -2.15
C LEU A 220 21.52 -28.79 -3.66
N GLY A 221 22.25 -29.59 -4.44
CA GLY A 221 22.07 -29.75 -5.87
C GLY A 221 21.14 -30.92 -6.22
N VAL A 222 20.89 -31.12 -7.52
CA VAL A 222 19.98 -32.18 -8.01
C VAL A 222 20.54 -33.61 -7.88
N ASP A 223 21.85 -33.76 -7.77
CA ASP A 223 22.57 -35.05 -7.71
C ASP A 223 23.54 -35.19 -6.53
N ARG A 224 23.73 -34.14 -5.74
CA ARG A 224 24.68 -34.09 -4.62
C ARG A 224 24.37 -33.00 -3.60
N ILE A 225 24.95 -33.14 -2.42
CA ILE A 225 25.08 -32.09 -1.39
C ILE A 225 26.55 -31.65 -1.34
N GLU A 226 26.80 -30.35 -1.30
CA GLU A 226 28.12 -29.75 -1.20
C GLU A 226 28.22 -28.94 0.11
N LEU A 227 29.23 -29.24 0.92
CA LEU A 227 29.47 -28.60 2.23
C LEU A 227 30.66 -27.66 2.12
N THR A 228 30.50 -26.39 2.49
CA THR A 228 31.54 -25.37 2.33
C THR A 228 31.77 -24.60 3.63
N GLN A 229 33.03 -24.45 4.04
CA GLN A 229 33.45 -23.78 5.27
C GLN A 229 34.58 -22.79 4.96
N GLY A 230 34.55 -21.59 5.54
CA GLY A 230 35.51 -20.53 5.21
C GLY A 230 35.50 -20.14 3.73
N GLY A 231 34.41 -20.48 3.02
CA GLY A 231 34.25 -20.34 1.58
C GLY A 231 35.12 -21.28 0.73
N GLN A 232 35.50 -22.44 1.28
CA GLN A 232 36.14 -23.55 0.58
C GLN A 232 35.26 -24.80 0.63
N LEU A 233 35.28 -25.64 -0.41
CA LEU A 233 34.59 -26.92 -0.43
C LEU A 233 35.28 -27.91 0.54
N VAL A 234 34.51 -28.46 1.48
CA VAL A 234 34.97 -29.42 2.49
C VAL A 234 34.60 -30.85 2.10
N ARG A 235 33.37 -31.08 1.64
CA ARG A 235 32.85 -32.41 1.30
C ARG A 235 31.77 -32.32 0.23
N THR A 236 31.78 -33.27 -0.71
CA THR A 236 30.68 -33.52 -1.66
C THR A 236 30.10 -34.89 -1.37
N ILE A 237 28.77 -34.98 -1.31
CA ILE A 237 28.01 -36.18 -0.92
C ILE A 237 27.04 -36.52 -2.05
N PRO A 238 27.14 -37.69 -2.72
CA PRO A 238 26.17 -38.10 -3.74
C PRO A 238 24.76 -38.20 -3.14
N PHE A 239 23.79 -37.47 -3.72
CA PHE A 239 22.43 -37.36 -3.17
C PHE A 239 21.42 -37.01 -4.27
N ALA A 240 20.56 -37.96 -4.63
CA ALA A 240 19.55 -37.72 -5.67
C ALA A 240 18.41 -36.84 -5.14
N ALA A 241 18.31 -35.59 -5.62
CA ALA A 241 17.17 -34.70 -5.40
C ALA A 241 16.37 -34.39 -6.68
N ALA A 242 16.92 -34.71 -7.86
CA ALA A 242 16.31 -34.46 -9.17
C ALA A 242 14.86 -34.98 -9.26
N GLY A 243 13.94 -34.11 -9.65
CA GLY A 243 12.55 -34.47 -10.00
C GLY A 243 11.68 -34.97 -8.84
N ARG A 244 12.11 -34.80 -7.58
CA ARG A 244 11.35 -35.21 -6.39
C ARG A 244 11.45 -34.20 -5.25
N SER A 245 10.42 -34.12 -4.42
CA SER A 245 10.56 -33.48 -3.11
C SER A 245 11.31 -34.41 -2.15
N VAL A 246 12.41 -33.94 -1.56
CA VAL A 246 13.16 -34.67 -0.55
C VAL A 246 12.80 -34.16 0.86
N PRO A 247 12.57 -35.05 1.83
CA PRO A 247 12.26 -34.59 3.18
C PRO A 247 13.57 -34.17 3.89
N PHE A 248 13.54 -33.07 4.63
CA PHE A 248 14.75 -32.41 5.15
C PHE A 248 15.61 -33.32 6.05
N GLU A 249 14.99 -34.21 6.81
CA GLU A 249 15.72 -35.12 7.69
C GLU A 249 16.48 -36.23 6.90
N ALA A 250 16.12 -36.46 5.63
CA ALA A 250 16.93 -37.29 4.73
C ALA A 250 18.19 -36.55 4.24
N VAL A 251 18.15 -35.22 4.14
CA VAL A 251 19.34 -34.40 3.85
C VAL A 251 20.23 -34.35 5.10
N ALA A 252 19.65 -34.14 6.28
CA ALA A 252 20.37 -34.21 7.56
C ALA A 252 21.10 -35.55 7.75
N ARG A 253 20.43 -36.68 7.53
CA ARG A 253 21.04 -38.03 7.56
C ARG A 253 22.07 -38.28 6.46
N ALA A 254 22.01 -37.59 5.33
CA ALA A 254 23.03 -37.70 4.28
C ALA A 254 24.27 -36.88 4.63
N VAL A 255 24.10 -35.77 5.36
CA VAL A 255 25.20 -34.97 5.92
C VAL A 255 25.88 -35.70 7.08
N ASP A 256 25.12 -36.27 8.03
CA ASP A 256 25.65 -37.06 9.15
C ASP A 256 26.81 -36.35 9.89
N ASP A 257 26.64 -35.05 10.14
CA ASP A 257 27.65 -34.20 10.79
C ASP A 257 26.96 -33.05 11.56
N PRO A 258 26.95 -33.09 12.90
CA PRO A 258 26.29 -32.08 13.74
C PRO A 258 26.99 -30.71 13.68
N ALA A 259 28.15 -30.59 13.05
CA ALA A 259 28.76 -29.29 12.75
C ALA A 259 27.98 -28.48 11.68
N TRP A 260 27.00 -29.10 11.01
CA TRP A 260 26.16 -28.49 9.96
C TRP A 260 24.67 -28.59 10.28
N ILE A 261 24.19 -29.81 10.54
CA ILE A 261 22.80 -30.12 10.84
C ILE A 261 22.78 -31.14 11.97
N ASN A 262 22.26 -30.75 13.14
CA ASN A 262 22.24 -31.56 14.35
C ASN A 262 20.80 -31.92 14.71
N GLU A 263 20.44 -33.21 14.77
CA GLU A 263 19.19 -33.66 15.38
C GLU A 263 19.42 -33.80 16.89
N VAL A 264 19.00 -32.80 17.66
CA VAL A 264 19.25 -32.73 19.12
C VAL A 264 18.44 -33.79 19.86
N GLU A 265 17.20 -33.97 19.41
CA GLU A 265 16.25 -34.99 19.85
C GLU A 265 15.27 -35.27 18.68
N PRO A 266 14.54 -36.40 18.65
CA PRO A 266 13.74 -36.80 17.49
C PRO A 266 12.78 -35.70 17.01
N GLY A 267 13.00 -35.20 15.79
CA GLY A 267 12.22 -34.12 15.19
C GLY A 267 12.69 -32.68 15.50
N LEU A 268 13.67 -32.48 16.39
CA LEU A 268 14.25 -31.17 16.68
C LEU A 268 15.63 -31.03 16.05
N PHE A 269 15.72 -30.16 15.03
CA PHE A 269 16.92 -29.94 14.25
C PHE A 269 17.52 -28.55 14.49
N GLU A 270 18.83 -28.48 14.64
CA GLU A 270 19.63 -27.25 14.67
C GLU A 270 20.46 -27.14 13.39
N LEU A 271 20.29 -26.04 12.65
CA LEU A 271 21.05 -25.71 11.44
C LEU A 271 22.16 -24.71 11.77
N ALA A 272 23.41 -25.10 11.56
CA ALA A 272 24.61 -24.36 11.97
C ALA A 272 25.33 -23.59 10.84
N GLY A 273 24.71 -23.51 9.65
CA GLY A 273 25.21 -22.82 8.45
C GLY A 273 24.05 -22.44 7.52
N ALA A 274 24.32 -21.81 6.38
CA ALA A 274 23.28 -21.60 5.37
C ALA A 274 22.80 -22.94 4.80
N PHE A 275 21.50 -23.17 4.70
CA PHE A 275 20.94 -24.24 3.86
C PHE A 275 20.42 -23.62 2.57
N VAL A 276 20.99 -24.00 1.43
CA VAL A 276 20.67 -23.40 0.13
C VAL A 276 20.32 -24.48 -0.88
N GLN A 277 19.18 -24.30 -1.52
CA GLN A 277 18.71 -25.12 -2.63
C GLN A 277 19.10 -24.50 -3.98
N ASP A 278 19.75 -25.28 -4.84
CA ASP A 278 20.00 -24.92 -6.23
C ASP A 278 18.79 -25.27 -7.14
N PRO A 279 18.74 -24.70 -8.36
CA PRO A 279 17.58 -24.83 -9.25
C PRO A 279 17.16 -26.26 -9.54
N GLY A 280 15.84 -26.49 -9.56
CA GLY A 280 15.24 -27.79 -9.83
C GLY A 280 15.24 -28.79 -8.68
N THR A 281 15.68 -28.37 -7.48
CA THR A 281 15.51 -29.15 -6.24
C THR A 281 14.22 -28.80 -5.52
N ALA A 282 13.68 -29.75 -4.74
CA ALA A 282 12.50 -29.55 -3.90
C ALA A 282 12.71 -30.16 -2.51
N VAL A 283 12.41 -29.42 -1.45
CA VAL A 283 12.58 -29.86 -0.04
C VAL A 283 11.26 -29.75 0.73
N THR A 284 11.02 -30.67 1.66
CA THR A 284 9.90 -30.62 2.60
C THR A 284 10.38 -30.74 4.04
N VAL A 285 10.04 -29.76 4.87
CA VAL A 285 10.29 -29.70 6.32
C VAL A 285 8.94 -29.93 7.00
N ALA A 286 8.68 -31.14 7.50
CA ALA A 286 7.33 -31.52 7.94
C ALA A 286 7.27 -32.43 9.16
N ALA A 287 6.26 -32.21 10.00
CA ALA A 287 5.98 -33.06 11.15
C ALA A 287 5.48 -34.45 10.72
N PRO A 288 5.71 -35.51 11.54
CA PRO A 288 6.47 -35.52 12.79
C PRO A 288 7.98 -35.71 12.58
N ARG A 289 8.48 -35.74 11.34
CA ARG A 289 9.91 -35.99 11.02
C ARG A 289 10.80 -34.80 11.37
N VAL A 290 10.26 -33.60 11.22
CA VAL A 290 10.80 -32.35 11.77
C VAL A 290 9.62 -31.66 12.42
N THR A 291 9.65 -31.42 13.72
CA THR A 291 8.67 -30.60 14.45
C THR A 291 9.22 -29.21 14.73
N THR A 292 10.55 -29.09 14.89
CA THR A 292 11.23 -27.83 15.19
C THR A 292 12.52 -27.73 14.39
N LEU A 293 12.72 -26.59 13.72
CA LEU A 293 13.96 -26.23 13.03
C LEU A 293 14.50 -24.92 13.62
N ARG A 294 15.56 -25.06 14.42
CA ARG A 294 16.33 -23.94 14.98
C ARG A 294 17.43 -23.54 14.02
N LEU A 295 17.42 -22.29 13.58
CA LEU A 295 18.49 -21.68 12.80
C LEU A 295 19.45 -21.03 13.79
N LEU A 296 20.68 -21.55 13.94
CA LEU A 296 21.60 -21.02 14.96
C LEU A 296 21.99 -19.56 14.64
N SER A 297 21.99 -18.69 15.65
CA SER A 297 22.46 -17.30 15.51
C SER A 297 23.98 -17.27 15.30
N ARG A 298 24.36 -17.17 14.02
CA ARG A 298 25.73 -17.11 13.50
C ARG A 298 25.73 -16.36 12.17
N GLU A 299 26.89 -15.82 11.79
CA GLU A 299 27.03 -15.16 10.48
C GLU A 299 26.68 -16.13 9.34
N GLY A 300 25.81 -15.66 8.43
CA GLY A 300 25.47 -16.36 7.20
C GLY A 300 24.44 -17.49 7.33
N VAL A 301 23.90 -17.78 8.52
CA VAL A 301 22.85 -18.81 8.68
C VAL A 301 21.51 -18.31 8.13
N PHE A 302 20.95 -19.04 7.17
CA PHE A 302 19.59 -18.87 6.66
C PHE A 302 19.12 -20.17 5.97
N PHE A 303 17.82 -20.30 5.72
CA PHE A 303 17.26 -21.37 4.89
C PHE A 303 16.73 -20.77 3.59
N GLY A 304 17.11 -21.28 2.42
CA GLY A 304 16.70 -20.65 1.16
C GLY A 304 16.97 -21.42 -0.11
N GLY A 305 16.65 -20.78 -1.24
CA GLY A 305 16.83 -21.38 -2.56
C GLY A 305 16.70 -20.40 -3.73
N ARG A 306 17.20 -20.83 -4.89
CA ARG A 306 17.09 -20.13 -6.18
C ARG A 306 16.52 -21.08 -7.23
N GLY A 307 15.45 -20.70 -7.92
CA GLY A 307 14.73 -21.58 -8.86
C GLY A 307 14.33 -22.94 -8.25
N ALA A 308 14.04 -22.97 -6.95
CA ALA A 308 13.87 -24.18 -6.15
C ALA A 308 12.55 -24.16 -5.37
N ASN A 309 12.12 -25.33 -4.90
CA ASN A 309 10.84 -25.48 -4.19
C ASN A 309 11.06 -25.85 -2.72
N ALA A 310 10.31 -25.24 -1.81
CA ALA A 310 10.27 -25.63 -0.40
C ALA A 310 8.85 -25.68 0.14
N ARG A 311 8.62 -26.59 1.08
CA ARG A 311 7.37 -26.70 1.86
C ARG A 311 7.68 -26.86 3.34
N PHE A 312 7.10 -25.99 4.17
CA PHE A 312 7.07 -26.14 5.63
C PHE A 312 5.66 -26.57 6.03
N GLU A 313 5.52 -27.64 6.82
CA GLU A 313 4.21 -28.24 7.12
C GLU A 313 4.11 -28.79 8.56
N GLY A 314 3.35 -28.10 9.40
CA GLY A 314 3.16 -28.47 10.82
C GLY A 314 4.39 -28.25 11.70
N VAL A 315 5.25 -27.27 11.36
CA VAL A 315 6.57 -27.10 12.01
C VAL A 315 6.75 -25.73 12.66
N SER A 316 7.64 -25.64 13.64
CA SER A 316 8.13 -24.38 14.19
C SER A 316 9.54 -24.10 13.66
N VAL A 317 9.76 -22.96 13.01
CA VAL A 317 11.06 -22.49 12.51
C VAL A 317 11.43 -21.21 13.24
N THR A 318 12.58 -21.20 13.90
CA THR A 318 12.99 -20.04 14.70
C THR A 318 14.50 -19.81 14.69
N SER A 319 14.94 -18.58 14.97
CA SER A 319 16.35 -18.31 15.30
C SER A 319 16.71 -18.94 16.64
N TRP A 320 17.99 -19.17 16.92
CA TRP A 320 18.40 -19.82 18.16
C TRP A 320 19.80 -19.43 18.63
N ASP A 321 19.88 -18.78 19.79
CA ASP A 321 21.12 -18.60 20.52
C ASP A 321 21.37 -19.82 21.41
N ALA A 322 22.27 -20.70 20.98
CA ALA A 322 22.65 -21.90 21.71
C ALA A 322 23.41 -21.62 23.04
N GLN A 323 23.96 -20.42 23.24
CA GLN A 323 24.58 -20.02 24.52
C GLN A 323 23.53 -19.59 25.54
N ARG A 324 22.47 -18.89 25.08
CA ARG A 324 21.34 -18.46 25.92
C ARG A 324 20.27 -19.55 26.09
N GLY A 325 20.21 -20.53 25.18
CA GLY A 325 19.19 -21.58 25.18
C GLY A 325 17.79 -21.07 24.82
N ALA A 326 17.72 -20.04 23.98
CA ALA A 326 16.50 -19.30 23.64
C ALA A 326 16.55 -18.80 22.18
N PRO A 327 15.43 -18.36 21.60
CA PRO A 327 15.43 -17.65 20.32
C PRO A 327 16.30 -16.38 20.36
N ASP A 328 16.72 -15.92 19.18
CA ASP A 328 17.47 -14.69 19.08
C ASP A 328 16.52 -13.49 19.01
N GLU A 329 16.56 -12.64 20.04
CA GLU A 329 15.71 -11.46 20.16
C GLU A 329 16.36 -10.18 19.58
N GLU A 330 17.65 -10.19 19.25
CA GLU A 330 18.38 -9.00 18.81
C GLU A 330 18.41 -8.90 17.27
N PRO A 331 17.64 -8.01 16.62
CA PRO A 331 17.65 -7.90 15.16
C PRO A 331 18.90 -7.20 14.60
N THR A 332 19.70 -6.52 15.43
CA THR A 332 20.76 -5.61 14.94
C THR A 332 22.14 -6.24 14.71
N ASP A 333 22.46 -7.38 15.32
CA ASP A 333 23.68 -8.16 15.01
C ASP A 333 23.48 -9.10 13.81
N GLY A 334 22.24 -9.53 13.59
CA GLY A 334 21.75 -10.02 12.31
C GLY A 334 21.29 -11.47 12.34
N ARG A 335 20.05 -11.65 12.81
CA ARG A 335 19.38 -12.95 12.95
C ARG A 335 19.27 -13.76 11.64
N PRO A 336 19.16 -15.10 11.74
CA PRO A 336 18.77 -15.98 10.65
C PRO A 336 17.40 -15.66 10.04
N PHE A 337 17.19 -16.09 8.80
CA PHE A 337 16.00 -15.77 8.00
C PHE A 337 15.67 -16.88 7.00
N VAL A 338 14.55 -16.74 6.29
CA VAL A 338 14.13 -17.63 5.19
C VAL A 338 14.02 -16.84 3.89
N LEU A 339 14.64 -17.31 2.80
CA LEU A 339 14.70 -16.59 1.52
C LEU A 339 14.61 -17.53 0.30
N PHE A 340 13.53 -17.41 -0.46
CA PHE A 340 13.36 -18.11 -1.74
C PHE A 340 13.27 -17.11 -2.88
N GLN A 341 14.09 -17.30 -3.92
CA GLN A 341 14.13 -16.35 -5.03
C GLN A 341 14.32 -16.94 -6.44
N GLU A 342 14.32 -16.08 -7.45
CA GLU A 342 14.59 -16.43 -8.85
C GLU A 342 13.60 -17.48 -9.40
N GLY A 343 12.29 -17.22 -9.25
CA GLY A 343 11.24 -18.14 -9.69
C GLY A 343 11.08 -19.38 -8.79
N SER A 344 11.51 -19.28 -7.52
CA SER A 344 11.30 -20.34 -6.52
C SER A 344 9.84 -20.43 -6.09
N ARG A 345 9.43 -21.61 -5.59
CA ARG A 345 8.16 -21.77 -4.87
C ARG A 345 8.43 -22.04 -3.39
N LEU A 346 7.83 -21.26 -2.49
CA LEU A 346 7.82 -21.54 -1.06
C LEU A 346 6.39 -21.63 -0.57
N ASP A 347 6.01 -22.80 -0.04
CA ASP A 347 4.73 -23.04 0.63
C ASP A 347 4.95 -23.18 2.16
N VAL A 348 4.03 -22.66 2.97
CA VAL A 348 4.08 -22.73 4.44
C VAL A 348 2.67 -23.05 4.97
N VAL A 349 2.49 -24.18 5.65
CA VAL A 349 1.16 -24.67 6.05
C VAL A 349 1.16 -25.09 7.52
N GLY A 350 0.20 -24.59 8.30
CA GLY A 350 0.03 -24.95 9.72
C GLY A 350 1.28 -24.78 10.57
N SER A 351 2.13 -23.78 10.25
CA SER A 351 3.50 -23.66 10.77
C SER A 351 3.72 -22.33 11.50
N GLU A 352 4.68 -22.28 12.41
CA GLU A 352 5.15 -21.06 13.06
C GLU A 352 6.54 -20.67 12.53
N MET A 353 6.71 -19.40 12.14
CA MET A 353 7.95 -18.83 11.64
C MET A 353 8.28 -17.62 12.51
N SER A 354 9.17 -17.75 13.50
CA SER A 354 9.32 -16.74 14.56
C SER A 354 10.76 -16.35 14.92
N PHE A 355 10.93 -15.11 15.39
CA PHE A 355 12.24 -14.51 15.73
C PHE A 355 13.24 -14.43 14.57
N LEU A 356 12.76 -14.36 13.33
CA LEU A 356 13.57 -14.31 12.11
C LEU A 356 13.88 -12.87 11.65
N GLY A 357 15.00 -12.71 10.97
CA GLY A 357 15.32 -11.53 10.17
C GLY A 357 15.82 -10.29 10.94
N SER A 358 16.26 -9.31 10.15
CA SER A 358 17.09 -8.16 10.53
C SER A 358 16.94 -7.00 9.52
N ASP A 359 17.48 -5.82 9.84
CA ASP A 359 17.53 -4.63 8.96
C ASP A 359 18.59 -4.76 7.82
N ARG A 360 18.71 -5.97 7.24
CA ARG A 360 19.64 -6.30 6.14
C ARG A 360 18.83 -6.67 4.90
N GLY A 361 19.18 -6.10 3.75
CA GLY A 361 18.42 -6.28 2.50
C GLY A 361 18.20 -7.75 2.14
N SER A 362 16.96 -8.14 1.85
CA SER A 362 16.49 -9.54 1.64
C SER A 362 16.31 -10.41 2.89
N ALA A 363 16.87 -10.03 4.03
CA ALA A 363 16.90 -10.83 5.27
C ALA A 363 15.93 -10.31 6.35
N TYR A 364 14.75 -9.85 5.92
CA TYR A 364 13.77 -9.22 6.81
C TYR A 364 12.93 -10.19 7.64
N GLY A 365 12.85 -11.48 7.27
CA GLY A 365 12.05 -12.47 7.99
C GLY A 365 11.86 -13.72 7.14
N VAL A 366 10.64 -13.92 6.62
CA VAL A 366 10.34 -14.91 5.58
C VAL A 366 10.08 -14.18 4.25
N THR A 367 10.87 -14.52 3.23
CA THR A 367 11.02 -13.69 2.04
C THR A 367 10.85 -14.46 0.72
N TRP A 368 10.06 -13.90 -0.21
CA TRP A 368 10.01 -14.29 -1.63
C TRP A 368 10.59 -13.17 -2.51
N ARG A 369 11.59 -13.43 -3.36
CA ARG A 369 12.13 -12.41 -4.29
C ARG A 369 12.23 -12.89 -5.75
N LEU A 370 12.23 -11.95 -6.70
CA LEU A 370 12.77 -12.08 -8.08
C LEU A 370 12.15 -13.18 -8.96
N GLY A 371 12.16 -12.94 -10.28
CA GLY A 371 11.80 -13.96 -11.27
C GLY A 371 10.34 -14.44 -11.22
N GLY A 372 9.47 -13.80 -10.44
CA GLY A 372 8.12 -14.27 -10.19
C GLY A 372 8.03 -15.44 -9.21
N SER A 373 8.87 -15.46 -8.17
CA SER A 373 8.74 -16.42 -7.07
C SER A 373 7.33 -16.41 -6.47
N THR A 374 6.84 -17.58 -6.09
CA THR A 374 5.42 -17.84 -5.83
C THR A 374 5.21 -18.87 -4.70
N GLY A 375 3.98 -19.31 -4.45
CA GLY A 375 3.62 -20.28 -3.42
C GLY A 375 2.39 -19.90 -2.60
N GLU A 376 2.10 -20.71 -1.59
CA GLU A 376 0.90 -20.61 -0.77
C GLU A 376 1.21 -20.74 0.72
N VAL A 377 0.63 -19.84 1.52
CA VAL A 377 0.83 -19.73 2.96
C VAL A 377 -0.53 -19.83 3.67
N VAL A 378 -0.74 -20.89 4.45
CA VAL A 378 -2.06 -21.28 5.00
C VAL A 378 -1.96 -21.58 6.49
N ASP A 379 -2.89 -21.07 7.28
CA ASP A 379 -3.10 -21.36 8.70
C ASP A 379 -1.80 -21.27 9.54
N SER A 380 -0.92 -20.32 9.19
CA SER A 380 0.44 -20.20 9.73
C SER A 380 0.65 -18.90 10.51
N THR A 381 1.61 -18.90 11.44
CA THR A 381 1.93 -17.75 12.32
C THR A 381 3.31 -17.18 12.03
N PHE A 382 3.40 -15.87 11.88
CA PHE A 382 4.64 -15.09 11.72
C PHE A 382 4.76 -14.12 12.89
N ALA A 383 5.69 -14.39 13.81
CA ALA A 383 5.75 -13.72 15.10
C ALA A 383 7.15 -13.27 15.51
N HIS A 384 7.28 -12.06 16.06
CA HIS A 384 8.57 -11.50 16.53
C HIS A 384 9.68 -11.44 15.46
N ASN A 385 9.31 -11.59 14.18
CA ASN A 385 10.22 -11.40 13.06
C ASN A 385 10.51 -9.91 12.89
N PHE A 386 11.55 -9.54 12.14
CA PHE A 386 11.81 -8.13 11.86
C PHE A 386 10.67 -7.53 11.02
N PHE A 387 10.41 -8.13 9.85
CA PHE A 387 9.10 -8.13 9.18
C PHE A 387 8.53 -9.55 9.23
N GLY A 388 7.22 -9.72 9.40
CA GLY A 388 6.60 -11.05 9.38
C GLY A 388 6.82 -11.77 8.04
N VAL A 389 6.45 -11.09 6.93
CA VAL A 389 6.69 -11.51 5.54
C VAL A 389 7.14 -10.33 4.69
N TYR A 390 8.05 -10.58 3.73
CA TYR A 390 8.47 -9.63 2.70
C TYR A 390 8.38 -10.24 1.28
N THR A 391 7.99 -9.46 0.27
CA THR A 391 8.04 -9.89 -1.14
C THR A 391 8.73 -8.88 -2.05
N PHE A 392 9.30 -9.33 -3.16
CA PHE A 392 9.95 -8.49 -4.18
C PHE A 392 9.81 -9.15 -5.55
N GLU A 393 9.22 -8.50 -6.56
CA GLU A 393 8.94 -9.07 -7.89
C GLU A 393 8.32 -10.49 -7.86
N ALA A 394 7.54 -10.78 -6.81
CA ALA A 394 6.85 -12.05 -6.63
C ALA A 394 5.52 -12.06 -7.40
N ARG A 395 4.97 -13.25 -7.66
CA ARG A 395 3.72 -13.39 -8.44
C ARG A 395 2.79 -14.44 -7.86
N ASP A 396 1.50 -14.12 -7.91
CA ASP A 396 0.40 -15.05 -7.69
C ASP A 396 0.47 -15.78 -6.33
N LEU A 397 1.05 -15.13 -5.31
CA LEU A 397 1.13 -15.63 -3.94
C LEU A 397 -0.25 -15.61 -3.27
N ALA A 398 -0.55 -16.66 -2.51
CA ALA A 398 -1.76 -16.72 -1.69
C ALA A 398 -1.44 -16.84 -0.19
N PHE A 399 -2.09 -16.01 0.63
CA PHE A 399 -2.01 -15.99 2.08
C PHE A 399 -3.42 -16.14 2.67
N ARG A 400 -3.68 -17.26 3.35
CA ARG A 400 -4.99 -17.63 3.91
C ARG A 400 -4.92 -17.98 5.39
N GLY A 401 -5.79 -17.41 6.22
CA GLY A 401 -5.93 -17.85 7.62
C GLY A 401 -4.70 -17.60 8.52
N ASN A 402 -3.76 -16.75 8.10
CA ASN A 402 -2.49 -16.56 8.80
C ASN A 402 -2.56 -15.47 9.88
N VAL A 403 -1.63 -15.53 10.83
CA VAL A 403 -1.46 -14.55 11.91
C VAL A 403 -0.11 -13.87 11.81
N PHE A 404 -0.10 -12.54 11.67
CA PHE A 404 1.09 -11.69 11.63
C PHE A 404 1.15 -10.83 12.90
N ARG A 405 1.76 -11.35 13.97
CA ARG A 405 1.70 -10.74 15.31
C ARG A 405 3.04 -10.30 15.86
N ASP A 406 3.04 -9.21 16.62
CA ASP A 406 4.18 -8.81 17.47
C ASP A 406 5.52 -8.66 16.72
N ASN A 407 5.48 -8.40 15.40
CA ASN A 407 6.69 -8.22 14.58
C ASN A 407 7.29 -6.83 14.79
N ILE A 408 8.61 -6.73 14.67
CA ILE A 408 9.38 -5.54 15.11
C ILE A 408 9.00 -4.29 14.32
N LEU A 409 8.66 -4.43 13.03
CA LEU A 409 8.17 -3.31 12.21
C LEU A 409 6.86 -3.61 11.47
N TYR A 410 6.86 -4.56 10.53
CA TYR A 410 5.70 -4.83 9.67
C TYR A 410 5.19 -6.26 9.87
N GLY A 411 3.87 -6.44 9.92
CA GLY A 411 3.27 -7.77 9.88
C GLY A 411 3.43 -8.41 8.51
N PHE A 412 2.92 -7.74 7.48
CA PHE A 412 2.94 -8.19 6.08
C PHE A 412 3.39 -7.04 5.17
N ASP A 413 4.55 -7.18 4.51
CA ASP A 413 5.17 -6.17 3.64
C ASP A 413 5.45 -6.68 2.21
N PRO A 414 4.42 -6.90 1.37
CA PRO A 414 4.62 -7.10 -0.06
C PRO A 414 5.16 -5.84 -0.72
N HIS A 415 6.29 -5.99 -1.41
CA HIS A 415 7.08 -4.87 -1.93
C HIS A 415 7.45 -5.06 -3.42
N ASP A 416 7.97 -3.98 -4.02
CA ASP A 416 8.64 -3.90 -5.33
C ASP A 416 8.01 -4.75 -6.45
N ALA A 417 7.02 -4.20 -7.16
CA ALA A 417 6.45 -4.79 -8.38
C ALA A 417 5.94 -6.24 -8.23
N THR A 418 5.58 -6.66 -7.01
CA THR A 418 4.85 -7.90 -6.77
C THR A 418 3.42 -7.80 -7.35
N THR A 419 2.90 -8.87 -7.96
CA THR A 419 1.59 -8.84 -8.64
C THR A 419 0.68 -10.02 -8.30
N GLY A 420 -0.64 -9.81 -8.33
CA GLY A 420 -1.62 -10.91 -8.27
C GLY A 420 -1.78 -11.55 -6.89
N LEU A 421 -1.48 -10.81 -5.82
CA LEU A 421 -1.60 -11.31 -4.44
C LEU A 421 -3.04 -11.64 -4.08
N LEU A 422 -3.26 -12.76 -3.38
CA LEU A 422 -4.52 -13.05 -2.69
C LEU A 422 -4.25 -13.18 -1.19
N VAL A 423 -4.67 -12.17 -0.43
CA VAL A 423 -4.50 -12.06 1.02
C VAL A 423 -5.90 -12.10 1.63
N GLU A 424 -6.32 -13.28 2.09
CA GLU A 424 -7.67 -13.49 2.62
C GLU A 424 -7.73 -14.13 4.01
N ASP A 425 -8.69 -13.68 4.83
CA ASP A 425 -8.97 -14.24 6.17
C ASP A 425 -7.75 -14.25 7.13
N ASN A 426 -6.78 -13.34 6.95
CA ASN A 426 -5.59 -13.23 7.82
C ASN A 426 -5.80 -12.18 8.93
N GLU A 427 -5.03 -12.27 10.02
CA GLU A 427 -5.06 -11.34 11.16
C GLU A 427 -3.67 -10.73 11.39
N ALA A 428 -3.57 -9.40 11.53
CA ALA A 428 -2.30 -8.69 11.77
C ALA A 428 -2.43 -7.68 12.93
N PHE A 429 -1.67 -7.91 14.01
CA PHE A 429 -1.77 -7.11 15.24
C PHE A 429 -0.48 -6.99 16.05
N GLY A 430 -0.41 -5.99 16.93
CA GLY A 430 0.73 -5.80 17.84
C GLY A 430 2.05 -5.45 17.13
N ASN A 431 2.04 -5.24 15.81
CA ASN A 431 3.25 -4.97 15.04
C ASN A 431 3.76 -3.55 15.32
N GLY A 432 5.09 -3.38 15.38
CA GLY A 432 5.76 -2.13 15.75
C GLY A 432 5.54 -0.95 14.80
N SER A 433 4.92 -1.18 13.64
CA SER A 433 4.41 -0.16 12.73
C SER A 433 3.10 -0.60 12.06
N HIS A 434 3.14 -1.25 10.89
CA HIS A 434 1.92 -1.48 10.09
C HIS A 434 1.51 -2.95 10.12
N GLY A 435 0.20 -3.21 10.18
CA GLY A 435 -0.34 -4.56 10.06
C GLY A 435 -0.06 -5.12 8.66
N PHE A 436 -0.66 -4.48 7.64
CA PHE A 436 -0.40 -4.73 6.23
C PHE A 436 0.13 -3.45 5.58
N ILE A 437 1.31 -3.49 4.97
CA ILE A 437 1.86 -2.42 4.11
C ILE A 437 2.15 -3.00 2.73
N VAL A 438 1.65 -2.34 1.69
CA VAL A 438 1.70 -2.79 0.31
C VAL A 438 2.38 -1.69 -0.47
N SER A 439 3.66 -1.87 -0.81
CA SER A 439 4.54 -0.77 -1.17
C SER A 439 5.21 -0.96 -2.52
N ARG A 440 5.31 0.14 -3.28
CA ARG A 440 6.18 0.26 -4.46
C ARG A 440 5.78 -0.64 -5.63
N PHE A 441 4.77 -0.18 -6.36
CA PHE A 441 4.26 -0.81 -7.59
C PHE A 441 3.60 -2.19 -7.40
N VAL A 442 3.09 -2.50 -6.20
CA VAL A 442 2.34 -3.75 -6.00
C VAL A 442 0.92 -3.58 -6.52
N VAL A 443 0.54 -4.43 -7.49
CA VAL A 443 -0.69 -4.24 -8.27
C VAL A 443 -1.52 -5.51 -8.43
N ASP A 444 -2.80 -5.32 -8.71
CA ASP A 444 -3.78 -6.40 -8.94
C ASP A 444 -3.92 -7.39 -7.76
N GLY A 445 -3.60 -6.93 -6.54
CA GLY A 445 -3.78 -7.69 -5.31
C GLY A 445 -5.19 -7.58 -4.73
N VAL A 446 -5.63 -8.63 -4.03
CA VAL A 446 -6.91 -8.73 -3.32
C VAL A 446 -6.66 -8.96 -1.85
N PHE A 447 -7.03 -7.98 -1.03
CA PHE A 447 -6.95 -8.00 0.43
C PHE A 447 -8.37 -8.07 0.97
N ARG A 448 -8.85 -9.27 1.31
CA ARG A 448 -10.25 -9.47 1.70
C ARG A 448 -10.48 -10.21 3.02
N ARG A 449 -11.48 -9.79 3.80
CA ARG A 449 -11.87 -10.41 5.08
C ARG A 449 -10.73 -10.53 6.12
N ASN A 450 -9.66 -9.76 5.96
CA ASN A 450 -8.57 -9.72 6.93
C ASN A 450 -8.96 -8.85 8.13
N ARG A 451 -8.26 -9.03 9.25
CA ARG A 451 -8.35 -8.18 10.42
C ARG A 451 -7.01 -7.48 10.68
N ALA A 452 -7.02 -6.16 10.82
CA ALA A 452 -5.83 -5.36 11.09
C ALA A 452 -6.08 -4.47 12.32
N HIS A 453 -5.50 -4.82 13.46
CA HIS A 453 -5.84 -4.15 14.72
C HIS A 453 -4.68 -4.00 15.70
N ASP A 454 -4.78 -3.03 16.61
CA ASP A 454 -3.80 -2.80 17.69
C ASP A 454 -2.33 -2.69 17.22
N ASN A 455 -2.10 -2.27 15.97
CA ASN A 455 -0.76 -1.99 15.43
C ASN A 455 -0.31 -0.57 15.83
N ALA A 456 1.00 -0.38 16.04
CA ALA A 456 1.55 0.90 16.52
C ALA A 456 1.53 2.04 15.46
N GLY A 457 1.27 1.70 14.21
CA GLY A 457 1.04 2.59 13.07
C GLY A 457 -0.35 2.35 12.45
N ASN A 458 -0.42 2.18 11.14
CA ASN A 458 -1.69 2.02 10.41
C ASN A 458 -2.10 0.53 10.29
N GLY A 459 -3.39 0.29 10.04
CA GLY A 459 -3.93 -1.06 9.79
C GLY A 459 -3.55 -1.62 8.42
N ILE A 460 -4.03 -1.00 7.34
CA ILE A 460 -3.75 -1.39 5.94
C ILE A 460 -3.25 -0.17 5.15
N VAL A 461 -2.11 -0.29 4.49
CA VAL A 461 -1.49 0.78 3.69
C VAL A 461 -1.22 0.32 2.25
N MET A 462 -1.66 1.09 1.27
CA MET A 462 -1.21 1.04 -0.13
C MET A 462 -0.28 2.24 -0.36
N ASP A 463 1.02 2.01 -0.50
CA ASP A 463 2.05 3.04 -0.68
C ASP A 463 2.72 2.96 -2.07
N PHE A 464 3.18 4.12 -2.55
CA PHE A 464 4.07 4.29 -3.68
C PHE A 464 3.61 3.54 -4.94
N ARG A 465 2.53 4.04 -5.58
CA ARG A 465 2.01 3.49 -6.85
C ARG A 465 1.56 2.03 -6.77
N SER A 466 1.13 1.60 -5.59
CA SER A 466 0.48 0.29 -5.41
C SER A 466 -0.97 0.40 -5.90
N ASP A 467 -1.10 0.39 -7.22
CA ASP A 467 -2.30 0.77 -7.96
C ASP A 467 -3.21 -0.46 -8.25
N ARG A 468 -4.52 -0.23 -8.39
CA ARG A 468 -5.52 -1.25 -8.83
C ARG A 468 -5.72 -2.44 -7.88
N ASN A 469 -5.41 -2.30 -6.59
CA ASN A 469 -5.70 -3.31 -5.58
C ASN A 469 -7.15 -3.22 -5.06
N MET A 470 -7.66 -4.35 -4.58
CA MET A 470 -8.96 -4.49 -3.92
C MET A 470 -8.77 -4.66 -2.41
N ILE A 471 -9.45 -3.83 -1.61
CA ILE A 471 -9.49 -3.90 -0.15
C ILE A 471 -10.95 -4.11 0.24
N GLU A 472 -11.35 -5.37 0.46
CA GLU A 472 -12.74 -5.81 0.54
C GLU A 472 -13.11 -6.44 1.90
N ALA A 473 -14.19 -5.98 2.53
CA ALA A 473 -14.78 -6.66 3.71
C ALA A 473 -13.81 -6.92 4.89
N ASN A 474 -12.75 -6.11 5.04
CA ASN A 474 -11.79 -6.23 6.15
C ASN A 474 -12.32 -5.54 7.42
N LEU A 475 -11.87 -6.00 8.59
CA LEU A 475 -12.07 -5.34 9.88
C LEU A 475 -10.79 -4.62 10.31
N VAL A 476 -10.82 -3.29 10.36
CA VAL A 476 -9.62 -2.49 10.64
C VAL A 476 -9.86 -1.58 11.85
N GLU A 477 -9.34 -1.97 13.01
CA GLU A 477 -9.76 -1.39 14.29
C GLU A 477 -8.62 -1.05 15.27
N ASN A 478 -8.77 0.03 16.02
CA ASN A 478 -7.89 0.40 17.15
C ASN A 478 -6.39 0.50 16.84
N ASN A 479 -6.00 0.72 15.58
CA ASN A 479 -4.60 0.99 15.24
C ASN A 479 -4.23 2.40 15.72
N ALA A 480 -3.02 2.58 16.26
CA ALA A 480 -2.61 3.85 16.85
C ALA A 480 -2.47 4.98 15.81
N GLY A 481 -2.26 4.62 14.54
CA GLY A 481 -2.34 5.49 13.37
C GLY A 481 -3.73 5.47 12.74
N ASP A 482 -3.77 5.27 11.42
CA ASP A 482 -5.01 5.26 10.63
C ASP A 482 -5.47 3.84 10.30
N GLY A 483 -6.74 3.68 9.92
CA GLY A 483 -7.28 2.41 9.50
C GLY A 483 -6.73 1.99 8.13
N ILE A 484 -7.33 2.52 7.05
CA ILE A 484 -6.95 2.24 5.67
C ILE A 484 -6.32 3.48 5.06
N VAL A 485 -5.14 3.34 4.44
CA VAL A 485 -4.36 4.44 3.86
C VAL A 485 -4.06 4.16 2.39
N LEU A 486 -4.40 5.09 1.51
CA LEU A 486 -3.95 5.14 0.12
C LEU A 486 -2.96 6.30 -0.03
N LEU A 487 -1.66 5.98 -0.09
CA LEU A 487 -0.54 6.90 -0.10
C LEU A 487 0.14 6.85 -1.48
N GLY A 488 0.00 7.93 -2.24
CA GLY A 488 0.45 8.03 -3.63
C GLY A 488 0.10 6.84 -4.51
N SER A 489 -1.11 6.29 -4.35
CA SER A 489 -1.54 5.00 -4.93
C SER A 489 -2.98 5.11 -5.43
N GLY A 490 -3.19 4.87 -6.72
CA GLY A 490 -4.42 5.18 -7.46
C GLY A 490 -5.20 3.94 -7.96
N GLN A 491 -6.41 4.19 -8.46
CA GLN A 491 -7.31 3.16 -9.02
C GLN A 491 -7.67 2.00 -8.05
N ASN A 492 -7.35 2.14 -6.76
CA ASN A 492 -7.67 1.16 -5.73
C ASN A 492 -9.16 1.18 -5.39
N THR A 493 -9.69 0.04 -4.94
CA THR A 493 -11.08 -0.10 -4.52
C THR A 493 -11.15 -0.52 -3.05
N VAL A 494 -11.67 0.36 -2.19
CA VAL A 494 -11.93 0.13 -0.76
C VAL A 494 -13.42 -0.08 -0.59
N VAL A 495 -13.84 -1.32 -0.30
CA VAL A 495 -15.25 -1.73 -0.33
C VAL A 495 -15.68 -2.62 0.84
N ASP A 496 -16.90 -2.42 1.35
CA ASP A 496 -17.53 -3.25 2.39
C ASP A 496 -16.73 -3.40 3.72
N ASN A 497 -15.67 -2.61 3.94
CA ASN A 497 -14.84 -2.71 5.14
C ASN A 497 -15.54 -2.10 6.36
N VAL A 498 -15.21 -2.62 7.55
CA VAL A 498 -15.54 -2.02 8.85
C VAL A 498 -14.29 -1.39 9.42
N VAL A 499 -14.27 -0.07 9.60
CA VAL A 499 -13.08 0.69 9.99
C VAL A 499 -13.36 1.58 11.20
N ARG A 500 -12.73 1.31 12.36
CA ARG A 500 -13.15 1.94 13.62
C ARG A 500 -12.07 2.19 14.68
N GLY A 501 -12.26 3.21 15.50
CA GLY A 501 -11.36 3.50 16.62
C GLY A 501 -9.93 3.92 16.23
N ASN A 502 -9.69 4.27 14.96
CA ASN A 502 -8.40 4.75 14.47
C ASN A 502 -8.38 6.29 14.44
N ARG A 503 -7.20 6.90 14.19
CA ARG A 503 -7.06 8.36 14.03
C ARG A 503 -7.81 8.87 12.80
N VAL A 504 -7.56 8.30 11.63
CA VAL A 504 -8.40 8.46 10.44
C VAL A 504 -8.93 7.09 10.04
N GLY A 505 -10.22 6.97 9.71
CA GLY A 505 -10.78 5.73 9.20
C GLY A 505 -10.18 5.37 7.84
N VAL A 506 -10.53 6.14 6.80
CA VAL A 506 -9.95 6.00 5.45
C VAL A 506 -9.22 7.28 5.06
N ARG A 507 -7.90 7.20 4.83
CA ARG A 507 -7.08 8.31 4.33
C ARG A 507 -6.65 8.09 2.88
N VAL A 508 -6.75 9.11 2.06
CA VAL A 508 -6.29 9.12 0.66
C VAL A 508 -5.45 10.38 0.41
N ASN A 509 -4.15 10.26 0.21
CA ASN A 509 -3.28 11.43 0.04
C ASN A 509 -2.02 11.19 -0.81
N ASN A 510 -1.27 12.26 -1.02
CA ASN A 510 -0.15 12.42 -1.96
C ASN A 510 -0.57 12.43 -3.43
N LEU A 511 0.32 12.98 -4.26
CA LEU A 511 0.26 12.90 -5.72
C LEU A 511 0.14 11.43 -6.17
N ASP A 512 -0.54 11.20 -7.28
CA ASP A 512 -0.90 9.89 -7.87
C ASP A 512 -1.97 9.06 -7.13
N SER A 513 -2.48 9.50 -5.96
CA SER A 513 -3.67 8.90 -5.31
C SER A 513 -4.99 9.27 -6.02
N ASN A 514 -5.08 8.93 -7.31
CA ASN A 514 -6.16 9.34 -8.21
C ASN A 514 -7.13 8.19 -8.55
N ALA A 515 -8.38 8.53 -8.88
CA ALA A 515 -9.40 7.57 -9.36
C ALA A 515 -9.71 6.41 -8.39
N ASN A 516 -9.46 6.62 -7.10
CA ASN A 516 -9.73 5.66 -6.03
C ASN A 516 -11.24 5.59 -5.73
N LYS A 517 -11.75 4.37 -5.51
CA LYS A 517 -13.17 4.11 -5.17
C LYS A 517 -13.27 3.72 -3.71
N VAL A 518 -14.00 4.48 -2.91
CA VAL A 518 -14.27 4.16 -1.50
C VAL A 518 -15.78 4.00 -1.37
N HIS A 519 -16.30 2.78 -1.25
CA HIS A 519 -17.75 2.58 -1.28
C HIS A 519 -18.31 1.48 -0.38
N ARG A 520 -19.53 1.66 0.12
CA ARG A 520 -20.23 0.71 1.01
C ARG A 520 -19.48 0.36 2.32
N ASN A 521 -18.48 1.15 2.72
CA ASN A 521 -17.75 0.92 3.97
C ASN A 521 -18.53 1.46 5.17
N ARG A 522 -18.38 0.80 6.32
CA ARG A 522 -18.85 1.30 7.63
C ARG A 522 -17.64 1.88 8.39
N ILE A 523 -17.65 3.18 8.63
CA ILE A 523 -16.53 3.91 9.21
C ILE A 523 -17.01 4.57 10.51
N GLU A 524 -16.72 3.98 11.68
CA GLU A 524 -17.33 4.38 12.97
C GLU A 524 -16.30 4.76 14.03
N GLY A 525 -16.56 5.79 14.86
CA GLY A 525 -15.76 6.05 16.07
C GLY A 525 -14.28 6.42 15.83
N ASN A 526 -13.92 6.87 14.63
CA ASN A 526 -12.56 7.37 14.32
C ASN A 526 -12.48 8.88 14.67
N LYS A 527 -11.28 9.48 14.79
CA LYS A 527 -11.21 10.95 14.97
C LYS A 527 -11.70 11.68 13.70
N ILE A 528 -11.25 11.25 12.53
CA ILE A 528 -11.82 11.65 11.24
C ILE A 528 -12.31 10.39 10.53
N GLY A 529 -13.52 10.39 9.98
CA GLY A 529 -14.06 9.25 9.25
C GLY A 529 -13.29 8.99 7.95
N LEU A 530 -13.45 9.87 6.97
CA LEU A 530 -12.75 9.83 5.68
C LEU A 530 -11.98 11.13 5.44
N GLN A 531 -10.72 11.04 5.03
CA GLN A 531 -9.88 12.20 4.74
C GLN A 531 -9.17 12.04 3.38
N ALA A 532 -9.49 12.91 2.42
CA ALA A 532 -8.78 13.02 1.15
C ALA A 532 -8.04 14.36 1.09
N TYR A 533 -6.73 14.37 0.80
CA TYR A 533 -5.92 15.62 0.74
C TYR A 533 -4.61 15.49 -0.04
N GLY A 534 -3.85 16.59 -0.14
CA GLY A 534 -2.42 16.53 -0.47
C GLY A 534 -2.09 16.07 -1.90
N GLY A 535 -2.96 16.36 -2.87
CA GLY A 535 -2.74 16.03 -4.28
C GLY A 535 -3.48 14.78 -4.78
N ALA A 536 -4.27 14.13 -3.94
CA ALA A 536 -5.26 13.15 -4.37
C ALA A 536 -6.37 13.79 -5.22
N GLY A 537 -7.09 13.02 -6.05
CA GLY A 537 -8.12 13.55 -6.95
C GLY A 537 -8.98 12.46 -7.60
N ASP A 538 -10.08 12.85 -8.24
CA ASP A 538 -11.03 11.93 -8.89
C ASP A 538 -11.56 10.82 -7.96
N LEU A 539 -11.71 11.07 -6.65
CA LEU A 539 -12.26 10.04 -5.75
C LEU A 539 -13.74 9.80 -6.05
N LEU A 540 -14.14 8.54 -6.07
CA LEU A 540 -15.54 8.14 -6.08
C LEU A 540 -15.89 7.56 -4.70
N VAL A 541 -16.57 8.37 -3.88
CA VAL A 541 -16.97 8.03 -2.51
C VAL A 541 -18.47 7.73 -2.50
N THR A 542 -18.90 6.45 -2.46
CA THR A 542 -20.34 6.13 -2.58
C THR A 542 -20.90 5.21 -1.51
N ASP A 543 -22.11 5.50 -1.03
CA ASP A 543 -22.89 4.62 -0.13
C ASP A 543 -22.15 4.22 1.17
N ASN A 544 -21.18 5.01 1.62
CA ASN A 544 -20.48 4.77 2.88
C ASN A 544 -21.34 5.25 4.06
N VAL A 545 -21.22 4.57 5.19
CA VAL A 545 -21.89 4.91 6.44
C VAL A 545 -20.82 5.36 7.43
N VAL A 546 -20.69 6.68 7.59
CA VAL A 546 -19.71 7.32 8.46
C VAL A 546 -20.39 7.78 9.75
N LEU A 547 -19.95 7.24 10.88
CA LEU A 547 -20.62 7.41 12.17
C LEU A 547 -19.66 7.89 13.25
N ASP A 548 -20.19 8.69 14.17
CA ASP A 548 -19.63 8.96 15.49
C ASP A 548 -18.16 9.42 15.44
N SER A 549 -17.82 10.23 14.43
CA SER A 549 -16.46 10.71 14.19
C SER A 549 -16.15 11.90 15.10
N ALA A 550 -15.10 11.80 15.93
CA ALA A 550 -14.88 12.72 17.03
C ALA A 550 -14.61 14.19 16.62
N ASP A 551 -14.25 14.44 15.37
CA ASP A 551 -14.06 15.77 14.77
C ASP A 551 -14.89 15.91 13.48
N THR A 552 -14.45 15.25 12.40
CA THR A 552 -15.02 15.45 11.06
C THR A 552 -15.40 14.11 10.44
N GLY A 553 -16.63 14.00 9.91
CA GLY A 553 -17.10 12.80 9.21
C GLY A 553 -16.34 12.56 7.91
N MET A 554 -16.42 13.51 6.97
CA MET A 554 -15.65 13.47 5.71
C MET A 554 -14.93 14.80 5.47
N MET A 555 -13.64 14.76 5.13
CA MET A 555 -12.88 15.91 4.63
C MET A 555 -12.42 15.62 3.20
N ILE A 556 -12.86 16.46 2.26
CA ILE A 556 -12.61 16.32 0.82
C ILE A 556 -11.77 17.51 0.34
N ASP A 557 -10.46 17.31 0.35
CA ASP A 557 -9.44 18.18 -0.24
C ASP A 557 -8.78 17.46 -1.45
N ALA A 558 -9.64 16.93 -2.32
CA ALA A 558 -9.24 16.22 -3.54
C ALA A 558 -10.14 16.66 -4.72
N PRO A 559 -9.64 17.43 -5.70
CA PRO A 559 -10.48 17.97 -6.77
C PRO A 559 -11.04 16.89 -7.70
N ARG A 560 -12.19 17.21 -8.31
CA ARG A 560 -13.00 16.33 -9.19
C ARG A 560 -13.57 15.09 -8.48
N SER A 561 -13.59 15.09 -7.15
CA SER A 561 -14.17 14.00 -6.36
C SER A 561 -15.69 14.09 -6.32
N VAL A 562 -16.34 12.93 -6.32
CA VAL A 562 -17.79 12.78 -6.21
C VAL A 562 -18.11 11.98 -4.95
N VAL A 563 -18.87 12.60 -4.04
CA VAL A 563 -19.51 11.93 -2.91
C VAL A 563 -20.96 11.67 -3.28
N ARG A 564 -21.42 10.41 -3.23
CA ARG A 564 -22.80 10.06 -3.62
C ARG A 564 -23.43 8.99 -2.74
N GLY A 565 -24.61 9.27 -2.19
CA GLY A 565 -25.32 8.32 -1.33
C GLY A 565 -24.66 8.14 0.03
N GLY A 566 -25.22 7.26 0.85
CA GLY A 566 -24.71 6.95 2.19
C GLY A 566 -25.18 7.92 3.28
N GLU A 567 -24.48 7.89 4.41
CA GLU A 567 -24.83 8.66 5.61
C GLU A 567 -23.58 9.18 6.32
N VAL A 568 -23.63 10.41 6.83
CA VAL A 568 -22.71 10.95 7.83
C VAL A 568 -23.51 11.30 9.09
N ARG A 569 -23.12 10.74 10.25
CA ARG A 569 -23.82 10.95 11.51
C ARG A 569 -22.87 11.12 12.70
N GLY A 570 -23.22 11.95 13.68
CA GLY A 570 -22.51 12.00 14.97
C GLY A 570 -21.11 12.64 14.94
N ALA A 571 -20.93 13.76 14.24
CA ALA A 571 -19.62 14.45 14.11
C ALA A 571 -19.72 15.96 14.34
N ILE A 572 -18.62 16.63 14.71
CA ILE A 572 -18.63 18.11 14.83
C ILE A 572 -18.83 18.74 13.45
N ARG A 573 -18.14 18.22 12.43
CA ARG A 573 -18.38 18.58 11.02
C ARG A 573 -18.85 17.35 10.26
N GLY A 574 -19.97 17.46 9.54
CA GLY A 574 -20.44 16.40 8.63
C GLY A 574 -19.47 16.22 7.47
N VAL A 575 -19.46 17.18 6.54
CA VAL A 575 -18.53 17.19 5.39
C VAL A 575 -17.80 18.53 5.26
N ASP A 576 -16.47 18.50 5.23
CA ASP A 576 -15.57 19.64 5.01
C ASP A 576 -15.03 19.58 3.56
N VAL A 577 -15.49 20.47 2.68
CA VAL A 577 -15.14 20.51 1.25
C VAL A 577 -14.16 21.66 0.99
N ARG A 578 -12.95 21.31 0.51
CA ARG A 578 -11.83 22.27 0.34
C ARG A 578 -11.39 22.47 -1.10
N THR A 579 -11.80 21.60 -2.01
CA THR A 579 -11.57 21.71 -3.46
C THR A 579 -12.81 21.27 -4.25
N ALA A 580 -12.81 21.54 -5.56
CA ALA A 580 -13.94 21.32 -6.46
C ALA A 580 -14.49 19.87 -6.40
N SER A 581 -15.67 19.70 -5.81
CA SER A 581 -16.29 18.40 -5.52
C SER A 581 -17.82 18.46 -5.62
N THR A 582 -18.46 17.35 -6.03
CA THR A 582 -19.92 17.21 -6.03
C THR A 582 -20.36 16.27 -4.91
N LEU A 583 -21.31 16.71 -4.09
CA LEU A 583 -21.96 15.93 -3.04
C LEU A 583 -23.42 15.69 -3.45
N SER A 584 -23.85 14.44 -3.53
CA SER A 584 -25.19 14.09 -4.01
C SER A 584 -25.85 12.96 -3.21
N ASP A 585 -27.17 12.96 -3.12
CA ASP A 585 -27.97 11.86 -2.51
C ASP A 585 -27.57 11.49 -1.06
N LEU A 586 -26.83 12.36 -0.34
CA LEU A 586 -26.20 12.08 0.95
C LEU A 586 -27.06 12.60 2.12
N ARG A 587 -27.20 11.77 3.16
CA ARG A 587 -27.81 12.15 4.44
C ARG A 587 -26.75 12.60 5.44
N ILE A 588 -26.93 13.75 6.07
CA ILE A 588 -26.05 14.28 7.12
C ILE A 588 -26.90 14.62 8.34
N SER A 589 -26.66 14.01 9.50
CA SER A 589 -27.51 14.22 10.69
C SER A 589 -26.75 14.12 12.01
N GLU A 590 -27.30 14.66 13.11
CA GLU A 590 -26.65 14.61 14.42
C GLU A 590 -25.22 15.20 14.41
N VAL A 591 -25.01 16.26 13.62
CA VAL A 591 -23.74 17.00 13.52
C VAL A 591 -23.89 18.43 13.99
N ASP A 592 -22.79 19.10 14.37
CA ASP A 592 -22.83 20.54 14.71
C ASP A 592 -22.91 21.41 13.46
N HIS A 593 -22.01 21.18 12.51
CA HIS A 593 -21.98 21.82 11.21
C HIS A 593 -22.19 20.77 10.12
N GLY A 594 -23.21 20.95 9.27
CA GLY A 594 -23.61 20.01 8.21
C GLY A 594 -22.57 19.87 7.11
N VAL A 595 -22.56 20.82 6.18
CA VAL A 595 -21.52 20.98 5.17
C VAL A 595 -20.73 22.27 5.44
N VAL A 596 -19.41 22.18 5.47
CA VAL A 596 -18.50 23.32 5.54
C VAL A 596 -17.76 23.41 4.21
N VAL A 597 -17.87 24.53 3.52
CA VAL A 597 -17.13 24.83 2.30
C VAL A 597 -16.03 25.83 2.65
N ALA A 598 -14.77 25.39 2.60
CA ALA A 598 -13.63 26.22 2.94
C ALA A 598 -13.37 27.34 1.91
N SER A 599 -12.48 28.27 2.21
CA SER A 599 -12.15 29.43 1.35
C SER A 599 -11.65 29.09 -0.07
N THR A 600 -11.15 27.87 -0.29
CA THR A 600 -10.77 27.33 -1.61
C THR A 600 -11.78 26.32 -2.18
N GLY A 601 -12.82 25.99 -1.40
CA GLY A 601 -13.82 24.99 -1.72
C GLY A 601 -14.77 25.44 -2.82
N ILE A 602 -15.09 24.52 -3.72
CA ILE A 602 -16.16 24.68 -4.70
C ILE A 602 -17.04 23.44 -4.56
N ALA A 603 -18.27 23.60 -4.07
CA ALA A 603 -19.15 22.49 -3.74
C ALA A 603 -20.45 22.56 -4.54
N GLU A 604 -20.78 21.46 -5.23
CA GLU A 604 -22.11 21.26 -5.82
C GLU A 604 -22.90 20.31 -4.90
N LEU A 605 -23.99 20.80 -4.31
CA LEU A 605 -24.80 20.06 -3.33
C LEU A 605 -26.17 19.71 -3.94
N VAL A 606 -26.43 18.42 -4.16
CA VAL A 606 -27.60 17.94 -4.93
C VAL A 606 -28.40 16.90 -4.14
N ARG A 607 -29.69 17.15 -3.87
CA ARG A 607 -30.56 16.22 -3.12
C ARG A 607 -29.97 15.75 -1.78
N LEU A 608 -29.35 16.67 -1.03
CA LEU A 608 -28.87 16.39 0.32
C LEU A 608 -30.00 16.48 1.34
N ASP A 609 -29.94 15.69 2.41
CA ASP A 609 -30.80 15.81 3.59
C ASP A 609 -29.91 16.08 4.81
N VAL A 610 -29.82 17.36 5.21
CA VAL A 610 -28.89 17.85 6.23
C VAL A 610 -29.65 18.38 7.45
N ASN A 611 -29.43 17.74 8.59
CA ASN A 611 -29.99 18.12 9.89
C ASN A 611 -28.86 18.32 10.91
N ALA A 612 -28.40 19.57 11.02
CA ALA A 612 -27.32 19.99 11.90
C ALA A 612 -27.85 20.75 13.13
N ARG A 613 -27.07 20.78 14.21
CA ARG A 613 -27.41 21.45 15.47
C ARG A 613 -27.20 22.96 15.40
N LEU A 614 -26.15 23.42 14.72
CA LEU A 614 -25.76 24.84 14.65
C LEU A 614 -25.96 25.42 13.25
N GLU A 615 -25.37 24.81 12.23
CA GLU A 615 -25.35 25.34 10.86
C GLU A 615 -25.47 24.19 9.85
N SER A 616 -26.49 24.16 8.98
CA SER A 616 -26.59 23.13 7.94
C SER A 616 -25.51 23.27 6.86
N LEU A 617 -25.16 24.51 6.54
CA LEU A 617 -24.23 24.87 5.47
C LEU A 617 -23.50 26.15 5.88
N ARG A 618 -22.18 26.06 5.96
CA ARG A 618 -21.26 27.17 6.19
C ARG A 618 -20.37 27.33 4.99
N VAL A 619 -20.28 28.55 4.45
CA VAL A 619 -19.36 28.89 3.36
C VAL A 619 -18.37 29.93 3.88
N GLU A 620 -17.09 29.59 3.88
CA GLU A 620 -16.04 30.52 4.28
C GLU A 620 -15.72 31.53 3.18
N THR A 621 -15.18 32.69 3.53
CA THR A 621 -14.89 33.77 2.57
C THR A 621 -13.96 33.28 1.45
N GLY A 622 -14.47 33.25 0.22
CA GLY A 622 -13.78 32.75 -0.98
C GLY A 622 -14.35 31.43 -1.51
N GLY A 623 -15.00 30.64 -0.63
CA GLY A 623 -15.67 29.40 -1.02
C GLY A 623 -16.89 29.67 -1.90
N MET A 624 -17.21 28.71 -2.77
CA MET A 624 -18.36 28.77 -3.68
C MET A 624 -19.23 27.53 -3.52
N VAL A 625 -20.55 27.71 -3.50
CA VAL A 625 -21.50 26.61 -3.38
C VAL A 625 -22.68 26.79 -4.35
N THR A 626 -23.12 25.69 -4.96
CA THR A 626 -24.44 25.58 -5.58
C THR A 626 -25.27 24.56 -4.80
N VAL A 627 -26.56 24.83 -4.62
CA VAL A 627 -27.48 23.95 -3.88
C VAL A 627 -28.73 23.71 -4.71
N SER A 628 -29.07 22.44 -4.95
CA SER A 628 -30.28 22.04 -5.66
C SER A 628 -30.98 20.87 -4.96
N ASP A 629 -32.31 20.88 -4.97
CA ASP A 629 -33.20 19.84 -4.45
C ASP A 629 -32.90 19.36 -3.00
N SER A 630 -32.18 20.15 -2.21
CA SER A 630 -31.63 19.77 -0.92
C SER A 630 -32.45 20.33 0.25
N ARG A 631 -32.57 19.55 1.31
CA ARG A 631 -33.19 19.92 2.58
C ARG A 631 -32.09 20.27 3.58
N LEU A 632 -32.08 21.51 4.03
CA LEU A 632 -31.04 22.05 4.90
C LEU A 632 -31.69 22.60 6.18
N PHE A 633 -31.37 22.02 7.34
CA PHE A 633 -31.87 22.43 8.65
C PHE A 633 -30.71 22.59 9.68
N PRO A 634 -30.66 23.70 10.44
CA PRO A 634 -31.44 24.93 10.26
C PRO A 634 -31.19 25.55 8.88
N ALA A 635 -32.15 26.31 8.34
CA ALA A 635 -31.96 26.94 7.03
C ALA A 635 -30.72 27.86 7.06
N PRO A 636 -29.85 27.82 6.03
CA PRO A 636 -28.65 28.66 6.01
C PRO A 636 -29.02 30.15 5.93
N PRO A 637 -28.13 31.06 6.37
CA PRO A 637 -28.28 32.48 6.09
C PRO A 637 -28.48 32.71 4.59
N ASP A 638 -29.28 33.71 4.22
CA ASP A 638 -29.61 33.99 2.82
C ASP A 638 -28.33 34.08 1.98
N LEU A 639 -28.09 33.04 1.16
CA LEU A 639 -26.93 32.90 0.29
C LEU A 639 -27.18 33.81 -0.92
N GLY A 640 -27.10 35.11 -0.64
CA GLY A 640 -27.79 36.19 -1.37
C GLY A 640 -27.81 35.95 -2.86
N SER A 641 -29.03 35.77 -3.38
CA SER A 641 -29.32 35.15 -4.68
C SER A 641 -28.38 35.60 -5.79
N SER A 642 -27.32 34.83 -6.01
CA SER A 642 -26.65 34.82 -7.30
C SER A 642 -27.59 34.10 -8.26
N GLU A 643 -28.56 34.83 -8.82
CA GLU A 643 -29.10 34.46 -10.12
C GLU A 643 -27.89 34.23 -11.01
N GLY A 644 -27.68 32.97 -11.39
CA GLY A 644 -26.45 32.54 -12.03
C GLY A 644 -26.26 33.31 -13.32
N VAL A 645 -25.39 34.32 -13.30
CA VAL A 645 -25.12 35.18 -14.45
C VAL A 645 -24.65 34.26 -15.59
N PRO A 646 -25.47 34.00 -16.64
CA PRO A 646 -25.34 32.76 -17.42
C PRO A 646 -24.05 32.65 -18.25
N TRP A 647 -23.27 33.73 -18.31
CA TRP A 647 -22.01 33.82 -19.05
C TRP A 647 -20.76 33.58 -18.20
N LEU A 648 -20.82 33.41 -16.88
CA LEU A 648 -19.62 33.09 -16.07
C LEU A 648 -18.95 31.75 -16.46
N PRO A 649 -19.68 30.65 -16.72
CA PRO A 649 -19.09 29.44 -17.30
C PRO A 649 -18.49 29.70 -18.69
N LEU A 650 -19.14 30.54 -19.50
CA LEU A 650 -18.64 30.94 -20.83
C LEU A 650 -17.38 31.83 -20.74
N ALA A 651 -17.21 32.63 -19.68
CA ALA A 651 -16.00 33.40 -19.42
C ALA A 651 -14.83 32.52 -19.00
N GLY A 652 -15.08 31.49 -18.17
CA GLY A 652 -14.09 30.47 -17.85
C GLY A 652 -13.63 29.70 -19.09
N VAL A 653 -14.58 29.23 -19.91
CA VAL A 653 -14.29 28.57 -21.19
C VAL A 653 -13.56 29.52 -22.15
N ALA A 654 -13.97 30.79 -22.26
CA ALA A 654 -13.28 31.78 -23.09
C ALA A 654 -11.85 32.06 -22.60
N ALA A 655 -11.61 32.14 -21.29
CA ALA A 655 -10.28 32.33 -20.72
C ALA A 655 -9.36 31.14 -21.01
N VAL A 656 -9.88 29.91 -20.89
CA VAL A 656 -9.14 28.67 -21.25
C VAL A 656 -8.85 28.62 -22.75
N LEU A 657 -9.84 28.94 -23.61
CA LEU A 657 -9.66 29.00 -25.07
C LEU A 657 -8.65 30.10 -25.48
N ILE A 658 -8.67 31.25 -24.82
CA ILE A 658 -7.68 32.32 -25.02
C ILE A 658 -6.29 31.86 -24.57
N GLY A 659 -6.16 31.16 -23.43
CA GLY A 659 -4.90 30.58 -22.97
C GLY A 659 -4.31 29.58 -23.98
N VAL A 660 -5.13 28.62 -24.43
CA VAL A 660 -4.73 27.64 -25.46
C VAL A 660 -4.37 28.33 -26.79
N MET A 661 -5.13 29.35 -27.20
CA MET A 661 -4.85 30.12 -28.42
C MET A 661 -3.56 30.93 -28.31
N LEU A 662 -3.25 31.53 -27.15
CA LEU A 662 -2.00 32.24 -26.91
C LEU A 662 -0.79 31.30 -26.94
N GLU A 663 -0.90 30.09 -26.34
CA GLU A 663 0.19 29.12 -26.35
C GLU A 663 0.43 28.53 -27.76
N LEU A 664 -0.64 28.31 -28.54
CA LEU A 664 -0.54 27.94 -29.97
C LEU A 664 0.08 29.05 -30.81
N LEU A 665 -0.22 30.33 -30.53
CA LEU A 665 0.38 31.48 -31.20
C LEU A 665 1.87 31.63 -30.85
N ARG A 666 2.25 31.40 -29.58
CA ARG A 666 3.64 31.35 -29.12
C ARG A 666 4.43 30.26 -29.86
N SER A 667 3.91 29.03 -29.86
CA SER A 667 4.49 27.89 -30.58
C SER A 667 4.65 28.16 -32.09
N ARG A 668 3.70 28.85 -32.73
CA ARG A 668 3.81 29.25 -34.15
C ARG A 668 4.83 30.37 -34.39
N ARG A 669 5.08 31.25 -33.41
CA ARG A 669 6.05 32.34 -33.52
C ARG A 669 7.48 31.82 -33.40
N GLU A 670 7.72 30.89 -32.49
CA GLU A 670 9.02 30.22 -32.32
C GLU A 670 9.42 29.40 -33.56
N ARG A 671 8.46 28.72 -34.23
CA ARG A 671 8.71 27.97 -35.48
C ARG A 671 8.98 28.82 -36.73
N ARG A 672 8.81 30.15 -36.68
CA ARG A 672 9.08 31.07 -37.81
C ARG A 672 10.40 31.85 -37.66
N GLY A 673 11.17 31.60 -36.61
CA GLY A 673 12.35 32.41 -36.24
C GLY A 673 13.72 31.92 -36.71
N LEU A 674 13.83 30.79 -37.42
CA LEU A 674 15.13 30.17 -37.78
C LEU A 674 15.27 29.95 -39.30
N PRO A 675 16.19 30.65 -39.99
CA PRO A 675 16.59 30.30 -41.34
C PRO A 675 17.60 29.13 -41.34
N SER A 676 17.50 28.24 -42.33
CA SER A 676 18.40 27.10 -42.49
C SER A 676 19.74 27.48 -43.14
N PRO A 677 20.88 26.95 -42.67
CA PRO A 677 22.11 26.92 -43.45
C PRO A 677 22.30 25.54 -44.11
N ALA A 678 22.27 25.52 -45.45
CA ALA A 678 22.73 24.37 -46.24
C ALA A 678 24.15 24.65 -46.77
N THR A 679 25.07 23.72 -46.49
CA THR A 679 26.31 23.41 -47.25
C THR A 679 27.20 24.55 -47.76
N ALA A 680 28.38 24.69 -47.16
CA ALA A 680 29.62 25.00 -47.88
C ALA A 680 30.78 24.17 -47.30
N ARG A 681 31.54 23.49 -48.16
CA ARG A 681 32.80 22.82 -47.81
C ARG A 681 33.96 23.83 -47.83
N ILE A 682 35.00 23.62 -47.02
CA ILE A 682 36.45 23.56 -47.38
C ILE A 682 37.33 23.83 -46.13
N TRP A 683 38.52 23.22 -46.14
CA TRP A 683 39.54 23.21 -45.09
C TRP A 683 40.23 24.56 -44.85
N ASN A 684 40.70 24.85 -43.62
CA ASN A 684 42.13 24.70 -43.24
C ASN A 684 42.48 25.15 -41.80
N ARG A 685 43.43 24.42 -41.19
CA ARG A 685 44.46 24.81 -40.20
C ARG A 685 44.24 26.06 -39.32
N ALA A 686 44.19 25.84 -38.00
CA ALA A 686 45.36 26.00 -37.12
C ALA A 686 45.17 25.16 -35.85
#